data_AF-A0A7M7QV93-F1
#
_entry.id   AF-A0A7M7QV93-F1
#
_cell.length_a   1.000
_cell.length_b   1.000
_cell.length_c   1.000
_cell.angle_alpha   90.00
_cell.angle_beta   90.00
_cell.angle_gamma   90.00
#
_symmetry.space_group_name_H-M   'P 1'
#
loop_
_entity.id
_entity.type
_entity.pdbx_description
1 polymer ?
#
loop_
_entity_poly.entity_id
_entity_poly.type
_entity_poly.pdbx_seq_one_letter_code
_entity_poly.pdbx_strand_id
1 'polypeptide(L)'
;MGCTNDEKYEDLRDKIESVMEKERTAIDRLFELVQRVEFRKRSEATQIIKKYHLILRKLFYLQKDALRKLMEHKILEYNRMAIENHKKYEELKLNLYSSADTYKQNFYLWMKKMKEDKNATCRQSALNEFYTEYDNLQNAGAVYFKTIEGKSALCRLKSRKSIISETIAQWDMTVPYSASRFEEHSNQINSIISSTDATVTSFIKSYQFYMSRHLGRLSNKIEKLQATLGDDSEIAADQESEATQKIYDGAKEQIERFVAESEETWNQILNKLRDTAVKTFKLFQDFGSPWDVQATNYSKLQITTIEQLKNRAAKSESAHLDLQEKINAEIVKLREEESVSKLEKRLAQVLALLDRKIEKYKHDFEEDCKIIRKCKETVKKELSGMQNKIDTFLQANKPVEISENVSLSSYQSAEDHCFCQLSLEDIISHELQLIEKQIDAFEFWRATGFIFRILKNMASYRSFMEKEILEIVDTWQEELILEGSQFVDENLKTVEQLGEDIRTEAYTVRLNELTSHQQNIERHKKLITRLLNESSKCTDSFLDFNEVIGDYKSEALQMIEEYGPKTKHSSQVQCLKNMLRTLKEDYKKKIDQIVNCNIDRLMKKISLIKMSNESFLDAIILFADGGNFDTEELNLARKEIDALLKAIQIDESNNRSKIKKIADQVNSQIDDVEKVNSDSLSITLNKLRLQENINNAITKCEYVVSIRRKHFREKNKEIIEMIVAFITKCQNRLSADDLILDLTKLAQTSQKHVHFIKGPFPNIDIPKIFNYNSVPFNSNNNDNNNNNGATTRRHSKRRKSSIKPMINQQNNQTQNDQYDSNNFASVIAKLIKDTLSVIDEKAVEYYTLLKNKREHQYFPDNNEGCEDCINNTLQRLNSVFETTFNFWITEINDFLNFFKSVEIPSLDYYLNSEYTPDKKESSETLNTEVSNPNKAISIKIDENFVEFQDILQGMLNLLQSKSMNSECEKAADDKESSN
;
A
#
# COMPACT_ATOMS: atom_id res chain seq x y z
N MET A 1 -48.51 124.33 -2.68
CA MET A 1 -49.11 124.75 -3.96
C MET A 1 -48.23 124.19 -5.06
N GLY A 2 -48.76 123.31 -5.92
CA GLY A 2 -47.95 122.71 -6.98
C GLY A 2 -47.47 123.78 -7.95
N CYS A 3 -46.19 123.73 -8.34
CA CYS A 3 -45.58 124.59 -9.36
C CYS A 3 -46.43 124.54 -10.64
N THR A 4 -47.31 125.53 -10.83
CA THR A 4 -48.08 125.66 -12.06
C THR A 4 -47.16 126.09 -13.20
N ASN A 5 -47.27 125.40 -14.34
CA ASN A 5 -46.52 125.57 -15.59
C ASN A 5 -46.22 127.04 -15.94
N ASP A 6 -44.97 127.32 -16.29
CA ASP A 6 -44.51 128.62 -16.78
C ASP A 6 -45.31 129.13 -18.01
N GLU A 7 -45.98 128.22 -18.74
CA GLU A 7 -46.95 128.54 -19.80
C GLU A 7 -48.05 129.52 -19.36
N LYS A 8 -48.52 129.44 -18.11
CA LYS A 8 -49.56 130.37 -17.61
C LYS A 8 -49.02 131.77 -17.33
N TYR A 9 -47.70 131.90 -17.13
CA TYR A 9 -47.05 133.16 -16.82
C TYR A 9 -46.81 133.99 -18.09
N GLU A 10 -46.38 133.33 -19.18
CA GLU A 10 -46.24 133.97 -20.50
C GLU A 10 -47.60 134.33 -21.11
N ASP A 11 -48.64 133.48 -21.00
CA ASP A 11 -49.99 133.80 -21.49
C ASP A 11 -50.61 135.04 -20.78
N LEU A 12 -50.26 135.28 -19.51
CA LEU A 12 -50.70 136.46 -18.77
C LEU A 12 -49.97 137.73 -19.23
N ARG A 13 -48.67 137.62 -19.52
CA ARG A 13 -47.83 138.70 -20.04
C ARG A 13 -48.33 139.20 -21.40
N ASP A 14 -48.59 138.27 -22.31
CA ASP A 14 -49.07 138.59 -23.67
C ASP A 14 -50.45 139.27 -23.64
N LYS A 15 -51.35 138.82 -22.76
CA LYS A 15 -52.68 139.45 -22.58
C LYS A 15 -52.58 140.89 -22.09
N ILE A 16 -51.63 141.19 -21.21
CA ILE A 16 -51.47 142.54 -20.65
C ILE A 16 -50.80 143.47 -21.64
N GLU A 17 -49.80 143.02 -22.39
CA GLU A 17 -49.25 143.80 -23.51
C GLU A 17 -50.34 144.15 -24.53
N SER A 18 -51.23 143.20 -24.85
CA SER A 18 -52.40 143.46 -25.71
C SER A 18 -53.36 144.52 -25.14
N VAL A 19 -53.59 144.55 -23.83
CA VAL A 19 -54.44 145.57 -23.18
C VAL A 19 -53.78 146.95 -23.20
N MET A 20 -52.48 147.03 -22.91
CA MET A 20 -51.75 148.31 -22.92
C MET A 20 -51.71 148.94 -24.32
N GLU A 21 -51.57 148.13 -25.37
CA GLU A 21 -51.61 148.62 -26.76
C GLU A 21 -53.00 149.16 -27.13
N LYS A 22 -54.07 148.52 -26.64
CA LYS A 22 -55.45 149.01 -26.82
C LYS A 22 -55.68 150.34 -26.11
N GLU A 23 -55.15 150.53 -24.91
CA GLU A 23 -55.27 151.80 -24.17
C GLU A 23 -54.55 152.95 -24.89
N ARG A 24 -53.32 152.75 -25.37
CA ARG A 24 -52.60 153.76 -26.16
C ARG A 24 -53.38 154.16 -27.42
N THR A 25 -53.92 153.17 -28.14
CA THR A 25 -54.76 153.41 -29.31
C THR A 25 -56.04 154.20 -28.98
N ALA A 26 -56.64 153.96 -27.81
CA ALA A 26 -57.82 154.69 -27.35
C ALA A 26 -57.51 156.16 -27.00
N ILE A 27 -56.35 156.41 -26.36
CA ILE A 27 -55.86 157.77 -26.09
C ILE A 27 -55.70 158.56 -27.40
N ASP A 28 -55.06 157.98 -28.41
CA ASP A 28 -54.88 158.65 -29.71
C ASP A 28 -56.22 159.02 -30.38
N ARG A 29 -57.18 158.09 -30.38
CA ARG A 29 -58.53 158.34 -30.94
C ARG A 29 -59.26 159.47 -30.22
N LEU A 30 -59.14 159.56 -28.90
CA LEU A 30 -59.74 160.65 -28.11
C LEU A 30 -59.17 162.01 -28.54
N PHE A 31 -57.85 162.13 -28.69
CA PHE A 31 -57.22 163.39 -29.06
C PHE A 31 -57.48 163.80 -30.52
N GLU A 32 -57.63 162.85 -31.45
CA GLU A 32 -58.12 163.15 -32.80
C GLU A 32 -59.54 163.77 -32.78
N LEU A 33 -60.43 163.27 -31.90
CA LEU A 33 -61.78 163.83 -31.75
C LEU A 33 -61.73 165.24 -31.17
N VAL A 34 -60.90 165.48 -30.15
CA VAL A 34 -60.69 166.81 -29.56
C VAL A 34 -60.19 167.81 -30.59
N GLN A 35 -59.20 167.43 -31.41
CA GLN A 35 -58.69 168.28 -32.49
C GLN A 35 -59.77 168.61 -33.54
N ARG A 36 -60.62 167.65 -33.91
CA ARG A 36 -61.76 167.89 -34.82
C ARG A 36 -62.75 168.90 -34.25
N VAL A 37 -63.05 168.82 -32.95
CA VAL A 37 -63.95 169.77 -32.27
C VAL A 37 -63.37 171.17 -32.25
N GLU A 38 -62.09 171.34 -31.90
CA GLU A 38 -61.44 172.64 -31.91
C GLU A 38 -61.34 173.25 -33.33
N PHE A 39 -61.08 172.42 -34.35
CA PHE A 39 -61.10 172.87 -35.73
C PHE A 39 -62.48 173.42 -36.12
N ARG A 40 -63.57 172.74 -35.71
CA ARG A 40 -64.94 173.22 -35.93
C ARG A 40 -65.19 174.55 -35.21
N LYS A 41 -64.84 174.66 -33.92
CA LYS A 41 -64.97 175.91 -33.16
C LYS A 41 -64.20 177.06 -33.80
N ARG A 42 -62.97 176.81 -34.28
CA ARG A 42 -62.16 177.79 -35.00
C ARG A 42 -62.84 178.28 -36.28
N SER A 43 -63.44 177.36 -37.03
CA SER A 43 -64.21 177.69 -38.24
C SER A 43 -65.42 178.58 -37.91
N GLU A 44 -66.20 178.21 -36.90
CA GLU A 44 -67.37 178.98 -36.44
C GLU A 44 -66.98 180.37 -35.91
N ALA A 45 -65.95 180.44 -35.05
CA ALA A 45 -65.43 181.70 -34.53
C ALA A 45 -64.92 182.62 -35.65
N THR A 46 -64.24 182.05 -36.66
CA THR A 46 -63.79 182.80 -37.85
C THR A 46 -64.98 183.40 -38.61
N GLN A 47 -66.08 182.65 -38.76
CA GLN A 47 -67.30 183.16 -39.40
C GLN A 47 -67.95 184.28 -38.57
N ILE A 48 -68.02 184.12 -37.25
CA ILE A 48 -68.56 185.12 -36.32
C ILE A 48 -67.73 186.41 -36.38
N ILE A 49 -66.39 186.29 -36.29
CA ILE A 49 -65.48 187.44 -36.38
C ILE A 49 -65.62 188.14 -37.73
N LYS A 50 -65.73 187.40 -38.85
CA LYS A 50 -65.98 187.99 -40.18
C LYS A 50 -67.32 188.74 -40.23
N LYS A 51 -68.39 188.17 -39.65
CA LYS A 51 -69.72 188.79 -39.58
C LYS A 51 -69.69 190.10 -38.78
N TYR A 52 -69.09 190.08 -37.59
CA TYR A 52 -68.95 191.29 -36.77
C TYR A 52 -68.00 192.31 -37.42
N HIS A 53 -66.93 191.86 -38.09
CA HIS A 53 -66.06 192.75 -38.87
C HIS A 53 -66.83 193.51 -39.95
N LEU A 54 -67.73 192.84 -40.68
CA LEU A 54 -68.61 193.46 -41.67
C LEU A 54 -69.59 194.47 -41.05
N ILE A 55 -70.21 194.14 -39.91
CA ILE A 55 -71.11 195.04 -39.19
C ILE A 55 -70.35 196.29 -38.70
N LEU A 56 -69.21 196.08 -38.03
CA LEU A 56 -68.38 197.16 -37.51
C LEU A 56 -67.78 198.02 -38.63
N ARG A 57 -67.52 197.43 -39.82
CA ARG A 57 -67.09 198.17 -41.01
C ARG A 57 -68.15 199.17 -41.50
N LYS A 58 -69.45 198.91 -41.28
CA LYS A 58 -70.51 199.90 -41.59
C LYS A 58 -70.51 201.08 -40.62
N LEU A 59 -70.04 200.88 -39.38
CA LEU A 59 -69.91 201.92 -38.35
C LEU A 59 -68.54 202.62 -38.36
N PHE A 60 -67.67 202.22 -39.29
CA PHE A 60 -66.25 202.58 -39.31
C PHE A 60 -65.96 204.06 -39.54
N TYR A 61 -66.91 204.80 -40.13
CA TYR A 61 -66.79 206.25 -40.32
C TYR A 61 -66.95 207.05 -39.01
N LEU A 62 -67.53 206.45 -37.95
CA LEU A 62 -67.74 207.14 -36.67
C LEU A 62 -66.46 207.14 -35.82
N GLN A 63 -65.77 206.00 -35.68
CA GLN A 63 -64.54 205.86 -34.86
C GLN A 63 -63.63 204.72 -35.36
N LYS A 64 -62.90 204.96 -36.46
CA LYS A 64 -62.08 203.96 -37.17
C LYS A 64 -61.04 203.23 -36.30
N ASP A 65 -60.21 203.95 -35.54
CA ASP A 65 -59.08 203.35 -34.84
C ASP A 65 -59.49 202.54 -33.60
N ALA A 66 -60.50 203.00 -32.85
CA ALA A 66 -61.01 202.29 -31.68
C ALA A 66 -61.61 200.93 -32.07
N LEU A 67 -62.38 200.90 -33.17
CA LEU A 67 -63.00 199.67 -33.68
C LEU A 67 -61.98 198.66 -34.23
N ARG A 68 -60.92 199.13 -34.92
CA ARG A 68 -59.83 198.25 -35.38
C ARG A 68 -59.11 197.63 -34.18
N LYS A 69 -58.71 198.44 -33.18
CA LYS A 69 -58.03 197.95 -31.97
C LYS A 69 -58.88 196.93 -31.21
N LEU A 70 -60.20 197.16 -31.10
CA LEU A 70 -61.09 196.20 -30.45
C LEU A 70 -61.15 194.85 -31.19
N MET A 71 -61.23 194.86 -32.52
CA MET A 71 -61.25 193.62 -33.32
C MET A 71 -59.93 192.87 -33.28
N GLU A 72 -58.80 193.57 -33.40
CA GLU A 72 -57.48 192.97 -33.26
C GLU A 72 -57.31 192.37 -31.86
N HIS A 73 -57.73 193.08 -30.81
CA HIS A 73 -57.71 192.58 -29.44
C HIS A 73 -58.55 191.33 -29.26
N LYS A 74 -59.79 191.30 -29.80
CA LYS A 74 -60.67 190.12 -29.70
C LYS A 74 -60.18 188.92 -30.51
N ILE A 75 -59.55 189.15 -31.68
CA ILE A 75 -58.90 188.08 -32.45
C ILE A 75 -57.69 187.52 -31.68
N LEU A 76 -56.86 188.39 -31.10
CA LEU A 76 -55.72 187.99 -30.26
C LEU A 76 -56.17 187.21 -29.02
N GLU A 77 -57.23 187.67 -28.35
CA GLU A 77 -57.81 186.99 -27.19
C GLU A 77 -58.30 185.57 -27.54
N TYR A 78 -59.01 185.42 -28.66
CA TYR A 78 -59.44 184.11 -29.15
C TYR A 78 -58.26 183.21 -29.54
N ASN A 79 -57.28 183.75 -30.29
CA ASN A 79 -56.11 182.98 -30.68
C ASN A 79 -55.29 182.53 -29.47
N ARG A 80 -55.15 183.40 -28.45
CA ARG A 80 -54.50 183.05 -27.19
C ARG A 80 -55.25 181.91 -26.50
N MET A 81 -56.58 182.00 -26.40
CA MET A 81 -57.41 180.93 -25.82
C MET A 81 -57.27 179.60 -26.59
N ALA A 82 -57.28 179.64 -27.92
CA ALA A 82 -57.14 178.44 -28.76
C ALA A 82 -55.77 177.76 -28.57
N ILE A 83 -54.68 178.55 -28.51
CA ILE A 83 -53.33 178.05 -28.24
C ILE A 83 -53.24 177.47 -26.82
N GLU A 84 -53.83 178.14 -25.83
CA GLU A 84 -53.88 177.68 -24.43
C GLU A 84 -54.62 176.34 -24.32
N ASN A 85 -55.73 176.18 -25.04
CA ASN A 85 -56.48 174.92 -25.10
C ASN A 85 -55.66 173.80 -25.74
N HIS A 86 -55.00 174.06 -26.88
CA HIS A 86 -54.11 173.07 -27.51
C HIS A 86 -52.96 172.67 -26.58
N LYS A 87 -52.36 173.61 -25.87
CA LYS A 87 -51.31 173.32 -24.88
C LYS A 87 -51.83 172.40 -23.77
N LYS A 88 -53.02 172.69 -23.22
CA LYS A 88 -53.66 171.83 -22.20
C LYS A 88 -54.01 170.44 -22.72
N TYR A 89 -54.40 170.32 -23.98
CA TYR A 89 -54.67 169.01 -24.58
C TYR A 89 -53.40 168.19 -24.78
N GLU A 90 -52.32 168.78 -25.30
CA GLU A 90 -51.04 168.08 -25.40
C GLU A 90 -50.47 167.69 -24.03
N GLU A 91 -50.61 168.56 -23.02
CA GLU A 91 -50.22 168.25 -21.64
C GLU A 91 -51.04 167.09 -21.07
N LEU A 92 -52.36 167.08 -21.30
CA LEU A 92 -53.22 165.95 -20.90
C LEU A 92 -52.86 164.66 -21.64
N LYS A 93 -52.55 164.73 -22.95
CA LYS A 93 -52.11 163.58 -23.75
C LYS A 93 -50.82 162.98 -23.19
N LEU A 94 -49.85 163.83 -22.88
CA LEU A 94 -48.58 163.42 -22.28
C LEU A 94 -48.78 162.79 -20.90
N ASN A 95 -49.64 163.38 -20.06
CA ASN A 95 -49.95 162.85 -18.73
C ASN A 95 -50.65 161.48 -18.79
N LEU A 96 -51.56 161.27 -19.74
CA LEU A 96 -52.23 159.99 -19.94
C LEU A 96 -51.25 158.91 -20.42
N TYR A 97 -50.35 159.22 -21.35
CA TYR A 97 -49.29 158.28 -21.74
C TYR A 97 -48.34 157.98 -20.58
N SER A 98 -47.90 158.99 -19.84
CA SER A 98 -47.04 158.80 -18.68
C SER A 98 -47.69 157.92 -17.63
N SER A 99 -49.01 158.05 -17.42
CA SER A 99 -49.77 157.18 -16.52
C SER A 99 -49.81 155.73 -17.00
N ALA A 100 -50.07 155.50 -18.30
CA ALA A 100 -50.06 154.16 -18.88
C ALA A 100 -48.67 153.51 -18.81
N ASP A 101 -47.60 154.26 -19.11
CA ASP A 101 -46.23 153.76 -19.07
C ASP A 101 -45.76 153.47 -17.62
N THR A 102 -46.19 154.29 -16.66
CA THR A 102 -45.94 154.03 -15.23
C THR A 102 -46.63 152.75 -14.79
N TYR A 103 -47.86 152.50 -15.24
CA TYR A 103 -48.58 151.25 -14.96
C TYR A 103 -47.85 150.03 -15.55
N LYS A 104 -47.37 150.12 -16.79
CA LYS A 104 -46.55 149.07 -17.45
C LYS A 104 -45.27 148.77 -16.66
N GLN A 105 -44.52 149.79 -16.24
CA GLN A 105 -43.31 149.61 -15.44
C GLN A 105 -43.59 148.99 -14.07
N ASN A 106 -44.62 149.47 -13.36
CA ASN A 106 -45.02 148.90 -12.08
C ASN A 106 -45.44 147.43 -12.21
N PHE A 107 -46.08 147.06 -13.32
CA PHE A 107 -46.46 145.68 -13.59
C PHE A 107 -45.24 144.77 -13.86
N TYR A 108 -44.27 145.21 -14.66
CA TYR A 108 -43.03 144.43 -14.84
C TYR A 108 -42.25 144.28 -13.52
N LEU A 109 -42.20 145.32 -12.68
CA LEU A 109 -41.61 145.23 -11.36
C LEU A 109 -42.35 144.23 -10.46
N TRP A 110 -43.69 144.22 -10.51
CA TRP A 110 -44.50 143.26 -9.78
C TRP A 110 -44.31 141.82 -10.28
N MET A 111 -44.25 141.59 -11.60
CA MET A 111 -43.95 140.29 -12.20
C MET A 111 -42.55 139.79 -11.81
N LYS A 112 -41.54 140.68 -11.87
CA LYS A 112 -40.18 140.34 -11.44
C LYS A 112 -40.16 139.93 -9.97
N LYS A 113 -40.83 140.71 -9.11
CA LYS A 113 -40.96 140.40 -7.67
C LYS A 113 -41.71 139.10 -7.39
N MET A 114 -42.78 138.80 -8.14
CA MET A 114 -43.51 137.52 -8.01
C MET A 114 -42.68 136.31 -8.45
N LYS A 115 -41.83 136.44 -9.49
CA LYS A 115 -40.87 135.39 -9.88
C LYS A 115 -39.82 135.19 -8.77
N GLU A 116 -39.31 136.28 -8.19
CA GLU A 116 -38.37 136.24 -7.05
C GLU A 116 -39.01 135.58 -5.81
N ASP A 117 -40.24 135.95 -5.43
CA ASP A 117 -40.96 135.38 -4.29
C ASP A 117 -41.30 133.88 -4.49
N LYS A 118 -41.66 133.48 -5.73
CA LYS A 118 -41.87 132.06 -6.11
C LYS A 118 -40.58 131.26 -5.94
N ASN A 119 -39.48 131.76 -6.50
CA ASN A 119 -38.18 131.09 -6.42
C ASN A 119 -37.70 130.99 -4.96
N ALA A 120 -37.90 132.03 -4.15
CA ALA A 120 -37.57 132.01 -2.72
C ALA A 120 -38.41 130.95 -1.95
N THR A 121 -39.71 130.84 -2.26
CA THR A 121 -40.59 129.84 -1.63
C THR A 121 -40.22 128.41 -2.02
N CYS A 122 -39.92 128.17 -3.31
CA CYS A 122 -39.46 126.87 -3.80
C CYS A 122 -38.09 126.48 -3.21
N ARG A 123 -37.16 127.45 -3.11
CA ARG A 123 -35.85 127.27 -2.45
C ARG A 123 -36.03 126.89 -0.98
N GLN A 124 -36.84 127.61 -0.21
CA GLN A 124 -37.10 127.29 1.19
C GLN A 124 -37.72 125.90 1.37
N SER A 125 -38.64 125.50 0.47
CA SER A 125 -39.23 124.16 0.49
C SER A 125 -38.18 123.07 0.24
N ALA A 126 -37.32 123.23 -0.78
CA ALA A 126 -36.26 122.28 -1.09
C ALA A 126 -35.20 122.19 0.04
N LEU A 127 -34.87 123.32 0.66
CA LEU A 127 -33.95 123.39 1.80
C LEU A 127 -34.52 122.70 3.05
N ASN A 128 -35.82 122.89 3.33
CA ASN A 128 -36.52 122.18 4.40
C ASN A 128 -36.58 120.66 4.12
N GLU A 129 -36.81 120.25 2.88
CA GLU A 129 -36.76 118.83 2.49
C GLU A 129 -35.36 118.23 2.67
N PHE A 130 -34.30 118.98 2.34
CA PHE A 130 -32.91 118.57 2.59
C PHE A 130 -32.64 118.38 4.08
N TYR A 131 -32.95 119.37 4.92
CA TYR A 131 -32.70 119.28 6.36
C TYR A 131 -33.53 118.18 7.04
N THR A 132 -34.76 117.95 6.57
CA THR A 132 -35.58 116.83 7.05
C THR A 132 -34.93 115.49 6.69
N GLU A 133 -34.41 115.33 5.48
CA GLU A 133 -33.74 114.09 5.08
C GLU A 133 -32.37 113.93 5.76
N TYR A 134 -31.68 115.04 6.06
CA TYR A 134 -30.45 115.04 6.83
C TYR A 134 -30.68 114.60 8.29
N ASP A 135 -31.74 115.09 8.93
CA ASP A 135 -32.15 114.63 10.27
C ASP A 135 -32.58 113.14 10.24
N ASN A 136 -33.27 112.71 9.18
CA ASN A 136 -33.55 111.28 8.95
C ASN A 136 -32.27 110.45 8.83
N LEU A 137 -31.22 110.97 8.18
CA LEU A 137 -29.92 110.30 8.05
C LEU A 137 -29.19 110.22 9.40
N GLN A 138 -29.17 111.30 10.19
CA GLN A 138 -28.59 111.28 11.54
C GLN A 138 -29.27 110.26 12.45
N ASN A 139 -30.59 110.08 12.28
CA ASN A 139 -31.36 109.09 13.03
C ASN A 139 -31.42 107.70 12.35
N ALA A 140 -30.90 107.54 11.13
CA ALA A 140 -31.05 106.34 10.31
C ALA A 140 -30.48 105.10 11.00
N GLY A 141 -29.33 105.25 11.65
CA GLY A 141 -28.74 104.16 12.42
C GLY A 141 -29.68 103.66 13.52
N ALA A 142 -30.25 104.55 14.34
CA ALA A 142 -31.20 104.16 15.39
C ALA A 142 -32.47 103.51 14.82
N VAL A 143 -32.88 103.91 13.61
CA VAL A 143 -34.02 103.30 12.89
C VAL A 143 -33.65 101.92 12.34
N TYR A 144 -32.43 101.70 11.84
CA TYR A 144 -31.96 100.41 11.33
C TYR A 144 -32.16 99.30 12.36
N PHE A 145 -31.76 99.50 13.62
CA PHE A 145 -31.96 98.51 14.68
C PHE A 145 -33.41 98.39 15.18
N LYS A 146 -34.31 99.27 14.75
CA LYS A 146 -35.76 99.10 14.95
C LYS A 146 -36.38 98.26 13.83
N THR A 147 -35.76 98.21 12.65
CA THR A 147 -36.19 97.34 11.55
C THR A 147 -36.01 95.86 11.89
N ILE A 148 -36.80 95.00 11.24
CA ILE A 148 -36.68 93.55 11.39
C ILE A 148 -35.27 93.08 10.98
N GLU A 149 -34.71 93.67 9.94
CA GLU A 149 -33.37 93.35 9.43
C GLU A 149 -32.29 93.68 10.47
N GLY A 150 -32.25 94.92 10.98
CA GLY A 150 -31.24 95.32 11.98
C GLY A 150 -31.39 94.59 13.32
N LYS A 151 -32.62 94.31 13.78
CA LYS A 151 -32.84 93.47 14.99
C LYS A 151 -32.30 92.06 14.79
N SER A 152 -32.61 91.44 13.65
CA SER A 152 -32.14 90.10 13.31
C SER A 152 -30.62 90.04 13.21
N ALA A 153 -30.01 91.04 12.55
CA ALA A 153 -28.57 91.15 12.40
C ALA A 153 -27.87 91.33 13.77
N LEU A 154 -28.40 92.20 14.65
CA LEU A 154 -27.87 92.39 16.01
C LEU A 154 -28.03 91.14 16.89
N CYS A 155 -29.18 90.47 16.85
CA CYS A 155 -29.39 89.24 17.61
C CYS A 155 -28.41 88.14 17.17
N ARG A 156 -28.14 88.02 15.87
CA ARG A 156 -27.12 87.10 15.36
C ARG A 156 -25.72 87.47 15.80
N LEU A 157 -25.39 88.76 15.86
CA LEU A 157 -24.10 89.23 16.37
C LEU A 157 -23.95 88.88 17.86
N LYS A 158 -24.97 89.20 18.67
CA LYS A 158 -25.02 88.89 20.11
C LYS A 158 -24.91 87.40 20.40
N SER A 159 -25.52 86.53 19.60
CA SER A 159 -25.42 85.08 19.81
C SER A 159 -24.02 84.51 19.50
N ARG A 160 -23.13 85.27 18.86
CA ARG A 160 -21.73 84.86 18.66
C ARG A 160 -20.80 85.25 19.80
N LYS A 161 -21.24 86.07 20.76
CA LYS A 161 -20.36 86.58 21.83
C LYS A 161 -19.86 85.51 22.80
N SER A 162 -20.51 84.35 22.90
CA SER A 162 -20.15 83.25 23.83
C SER A 162 -19.93 81.90 23.17
N ILE A 163 -20.19 81.77 21.86
CA ILE A 163 -20.26 80.47 21.16
C ILE A 163 -18.96 79.67 21.23
N ILE A 164 -17.81 80.35 21.23
CA ILE A 164 -16.50 79.72 21.36
C ILE A 164 -16.39 79.16 22.79
N SER A 165 -16.56 79.99 23.82
CA SER A 165 -16.49 79.53 25.21
C SER A 165 -17.46 78.39 25.55
N GLU A 166 -18.69 78.41 25.00
CA GLU A 166 -19.69 77.36 25.18
C GLU A 166 -19.31 76.05 24.48
N THR A 167 -18.83 76.12 23.24
CA THR A 167 -18.43 74.94 22.46
C THR A 167 -17.28 74.23 23.14
N ILE A 168 -16.26 75.00 23.54
CA ILE A 168 -15.09 74.38 24.15
C ILE A 168 -15.47 73.76 25.51
N ALA A 169 -16.36 74.37 26.30
CA ALA A 169 -16.84 73.83 27.58
C ALA A 169 -17.55 72.47 27.47
N GLN A 170 -18.04 72.10 26.29
CA GLN A 170 -18.70 70.82 26.01
C GLN A 170 -17.73 69.70 25.63
N TRP A 171 -16.46 70.01 25.39
CA TRP A 171 -15.48 69.02 24.95
C TRP A 171 -15.18 67.98 26.03
N ASP A 172 -15.32 66.71 25.67
CA ASP A 172 -14.86 65.59 26.49
C ASP A 172 -13.33 65.48 26.40
N MET A 173 -12.67 65.67 27.54
CA MET A 173 -11.21 65.71 27.67
C MET A 173 -10.67 64.51 28.45
N THR A 174 -11.36 63.38 28.33
CA THR A 174 -10.85 62.08 28.77
C THR A 174 -9.55 61.72 28.03
N VAL A 175 -8.57 61.20 28.78
CA VAL A 175 -7.31 60.66 28.24
C VAL A 175 -7.51 59.15 28.03
N PRO A 176 -7.06 58.56 26.91
CA PRO A 176 -6.25 59.15 25.83
C PRO A 176 -7.05 60.03 24.86
N TYR A 177 -6.46 61.17 24.48
CA TYR A 177 -7.03 62.09 23.49
C TYR A 177 -6.37 61.82 22.13
N SER A 178 -7.10 61.18 21.22
CA SER A 178 -6.60 60.76 19.90
C SER A 178 -6.45 61.94 18.93
N ALA A 179 -5.60 61.80 17.90
CA ALA A 179 -5.55 62.79 16.81
C ALA A 179 -6.90 62.95 16.09
N SER A 180 -7.74 61.91 16.04
CA SER A 180 -9.08 62.00 15.45
C SER A 180 -10.00 62.94 16.24
N ARG A 181 -9.99 62.87 17.57
CA ARG A 181 -10.74 63.80 18.45
C ARG A 181 -10.18 65.22 18.32
N PHE A 182 -8.87 65.36 18.21
CA PHE A 182 -8.22 66.63 17.94
C PHE A 182 -8.69 67.25 16.62
N GLU A 183 -8.67 66.49 15.53
CA GLU A 183 -9.09 66.96 14.21
C GLU A 183 -10.56 67.39 14.21
N GLU A 184 -11.42 66.62 14.88
CA GLU A 184 -12.82 66.98 15.09
C GLU A 184 -12.98 68.33 15.81
N HIS A 185 -12.33 68.49 16.97
CA HIS A 185 -12.41 69.72 17.76
C HIS A 185 -11.81 70.93 17.03
N SER A 186 -10.71 70.74 16.30
CA SER A 186 -10.10 71.76 15.44
C SER A 186 -11.05 72.22 14.34
N ASN A 187 -11.69 71.27 13.65
CA ASN A 187 -12.67 71.56 12.62
C ASN A 187 -13.91 72.28 13.17
N GLN A 188 -14.37 71.91 14.37
CA GLN A 188 -15.49 72.61 15.04
C GLN A 188 -15.17 74.09 15.29
N ILE A 189 -14.00 74.42 15.84
CA ILE A 189 -13.62 75.82 16.08
C ILE A 189 -13.38 76.58 14.78
N ASN A 190 -12.72 75.98 13.80
CA ASN A 190 -12.54 76.61 12.49
C ASN A 190 -13.88 76.93 11.82
N SER A 191 -14.86 76.03 11.95
CA SER A 191 -16.24 76.25 11.50
C SER A 191 -16.91 77.40 12.25
N ILE A 192 -16.76 77.48 13.58
CA ILE A 192 -17.32 78.56 14.40
C ILE A 192 -16.68 79.92 14.07
N ILE A 193 -15.36 79.98 13.91
CA ILE A 193 -14.64 81.20 13.51
C ILE A 193 -15.14 81.66 12.14
N SER A 194 -15.26 80.74 11.17
CA SER A 194 -15.76 81.05 9.82
C SER A 194 -17.23 81.49 9.84
N SER A 195 -18.06 80.88 10.68
CA SER A 195 -19.47 81.26 10.87
C SER A 195 -19.61 82.64 11.51
N THR A 196 -18.74 82.95 12.46
CA THR A 196 -18.68 84.26 13.12
C THR A 196 -18.24 85.35 12.14
N ASP A 197 -17.20 85.07 11.34
CA ASP A 197 -16.74 85.95 10.25
C ASP A 197 -17.83 86.26 9.23
N ALA A 198 -18.52 85.23 8.74
CA ALA A 198 -19.66 85.42 7.85
C ALA A 198 -20.78 86.27 8.50
N THR A 199 -21.04 86.06 9.80
CA THR A 199 -22.09 86.79 10.54
C THR A 199 -21.72 88.27 10.71
N VAL A 200 -20.50 88.58 11.15
CA VAL A 200 -20.01 89.94 11.36
C VAL A 200 -19.88 90.70 10.04
N THR A 201 -19.28 90.07 9.03
CA THR A 201 -19.16 90.67 7.69
C THR A 201 -20.52 90.96 7.07
N SER A 202 -21.49 90.04 7.22
CA SER A 202 -22.86 90.27 6.74
C SER A 202 -23.56 91.40 7.51
N PHE A 203 -23.27 91.56 8.80
CA PHE A 203 -23.81 92.63 9.62
C PHE A 203 -23.29 94.00 9.16
N ILE A 204 -21.97 94.16 9.03
CA ILE A 204 -21.33 95.40 8.56
C ILE A 204 -21.85 95.80 7.17
N LYS A 205 -21.96 94.84 6.24
CA LYS A 205 -22.51 95.08 4.90
C LYS A 205 -23.99 95.49 4.91
N SER A 206 -24.81 94.88 5.77
CA SER A 206 -26.23 95.24 5.90
C SER A 206 -26.39 96.66 6.45
N TYR A 207 -25.59 97.03 7.47
CA TYR A 207 -25.54 98.40 7.98
C TYR A 207 -25.06 99.40 6.91
N GLN A 208 -23.96 99.10 6.20
CA GLN A 208 -23.44 99.92 5.11
C GLN A 208 -24.50 100.14 4.02
N PHE A 209 -25.15 99.07 3.55
CA PHE A 209 -26.20 99.16 2.54
C PHE A 209 -27.38 100.03 3.00
N TYR A 210 -27.79 99.89 4.26
CA TYR A 210 -28.87 100.69 4.83
C TYR A 210 -28.51 102.18 4.88
N MET A 211 -27.29 102.51 5.33
CA MET A 211 -26.82 103.90 5.40
C MET A 211 -26.59 104.50 4.00
N SER A 212 -26.03 103.75 3.05
CA SER A 212 -25.88 104.17 1.65
C SER A 212 -27.21 104.49 0.99
N ARG A 213 -28.30 103.80 1.35
CA ARG A 213 -29.65 104.10 0.84
C ARG A 213 -30.14 105.48 1.29
N HIS A 214 -29.90 105.86 2.55
CA HIS A 214 -30.27 107.17 3.06
C HIS A 214 -29.35 108.28 2.54
N LEU A 215 -28.05 108.00 2.40
CA LEU A 215 -27.12 108.90 1.68
C LEU A 215 -27.58 109.14 0.24
N GLY A 216 -27.98 108.10 -0.50
CA GLY A 216 -28.49 108.25 -1.87
C GLY A 216 -29.78 109.08 -1.94
N ARG A 217 -30.65 108.99 -0.92
CA ARG A 217 -31.82 109.87 -0.82
C ARG A 217 -31.43 111.32 -0.58
N LEU A 218 -30.48 111.56 0.32
CA LEU A 218 -29.96 112.91 0.60
C LEU A 218 -29.28 113.51 -0.65
N SER A 219 -28.51 112.71 -1.39
CA SER A 219 -27.92 113.09 -2.70
C SER A 219 -29.00 113.53 -3.69
N ASN A 220 -30.08 112.74 -3.84
CA ASN A 220 -31.20 113.10 -4.70
C ASN A 220 -31.91 114.41 -4.25
N LYS A 221 -31.88 114.73 -2.95
CA LYS A 221 -32.42 116.01 -2.43
C LYS A 221 -31.49 117.18 -2.76
N ILE A 222 -30.18 116.99 -2.68
CA ILE A 222 -29.19 117.97 -3.15
C ILE A 222 -29.34 118.24 -4.64
N GLU A 223 -29.42 117.20 -5.47
CA GLU A 223 -29.62 117.36 -6.92
C GLU A 223 -30.89 118.15 -7.24
N LYS A 224 -31.99 117.89 -6.50
CA LYS A 224 -33.23 118.67 -6.62
C LYS A 224 -33.05 120.12 -6.18
N LEU A 225 -32.33 120.37 -5.09
CA LEU A 225 -32.02 121.72 -4.62
C LEU A 225 -31.20 122.49 -5.67
N GLN A 226 -30.16 121.87 -6.23
CA GLN A 226 -29.33 122.42 -7.31
C GLN A 226 -30.15 122.71 -8.57
N ALA A 227 -31.02 121.78 -8.99
CA ALA A 227 -31.91 122.00 -10.13
C ALA A 227 -32.92 123.14 -9.89
N THR A 228 -33.31 123.39 -8.64
CA THR A 228 -34.23 124.50 -8.26
C THR A 228 -33.50 125.85 -8.18
N LEU A 229 -32.17 125.86 -8.10
CA LEU A 229 -31.31 127.04 -7.97
C LEU A 229 -30.77 127.60 -9.31
N GLY A 230 -31.13 127.01 -10.46
CA GLY A 230 -30.51 127.27 -11.78
C GLY A 230 -30.36 128.75 -12.22
N ASP A 231 -29.26 128.99 -12.94
CA ASP A 231 -28.70 130.13 -13.72
C ASP A 231 -29.06 131.61 -13.45
N ASP A 232 -30.16 131.97 -12.79
CA ASP A 232 -30.65 133.36 -12.70
C ASP A 232 -30.20 134.12 -11.42
N SER A 233 -29.30 133.55 -10.59
CA SER A 233 -28.90 134.12 -9.28
C SER A 233 -27.37 134.06 -9.05
N GLU A 234 -26.63 135.09 -9.48
CA GLU A 234 -25.15 135.09 -9.52
C GLU A 234 -24.42 135.19 -8.16
N ILE A 235 -25.07 135.30 -6.99
CA ILE A 235 -24.30 135.52 -5.72
C ILE A 235 -24.81 134.74 -4.49
N ALA A 236 -26.13 134.57 -4.30
CA ALA A 236 -26.66 133.92 -3.08
C ALA A 236 -26.90 132.41 -3.23
N ALA A 237 -26.92 131.87 -4.45
CA ALA A 237 -27.19 130.45 -4.71
C ALA A 237 -25.97 129.55 -4.41
N ASP A 238 -24.75 130.07 -4.60
CA ASP A 238 -23.52 129.30 -4.47
C ASP A 238 -23.18 128.92 -3.02
N GLN A 239 -23.39 129.83 -2.06
CA GLN A 239 -23.02 129.58 -0.66
C GLN A 239 -23.88 128.51 0.03
N GLU A 240 -25.18 128.44 -0.28
CA GLU A 240 -26.08 127.43 0.31
C GLU A 240 -25.96 126.06 -0.39
N SER A 241 -25.73 126.05 -1.70
CA SER A 241 -25.40 124.82 -2.43
C SER A 241 -24.08 124.22 -1.92
N GLU A 242 -23.05 125.07 -1.71
CA GLU A 242 -21.78 124.64 -1.13
C GLU A 242 -21.93 124.16 0.32
N ALA A 243 -22.73 124.85 1.14
CA ALA A 243 -22.98 124.45 2.52
C ALA A 243 -23.71 123.09 2.63
N THR A 244 -24.74 122.86 1.80
CA THR A 244 -25.47 121.58 1.78
C THR A 244 -24.63 120.43 1.20
N GLN A 245 -23.78 120.71 0.21
CA GLN A 245 -22.80 119.75 -0.31
C GLN A 245 -21.77 119.36 0.77
N LYS A 246 -21.22 120.33 1.51
CA LYS A 246 -20.31 120.06 2.65
C LYS A 246 -20.95 119.21 3.74
N ILE A 247 -22.23 119.44 4.04
CA ILE A 247 -22.98 118.63 5.01
C ILE A 247 -23.12 117.17 4.52
N TYR A 248 -23.42 116.97 3.24
CA TYR A 248 -23.50 115.63 2.64
C TYR A 248 -22.14 114.93 2.59
N ASP A 249 -21.09 115.62 2.14
CA ASP A 249 -19.74 115.06 2.07
C ASP A 249 -19.24 114.69 3.48
N GLY A 250 -19.50 115.54 4.48
CA GLY A 250 -19.19 115.24 5.88
C GLY A 250 -19.94 114.02 6.43
N ALA A 251 -21.23 113.88 6.12
CA ALA A 251 -22.02 112.71 6.54
C ALA A 251 -21.59 111.43 5.83
N LYS A 252 -21.27 111.52 4.53
CA LYS A 252 -20.75 110.41 3.74
C LYS A 252 -19.41 109.93 4.28
N GLU A 253 -18.48 110.87 4.52
CA GLU A 253 -17.16 110.56 5.06
C GLU A 253 -17.27 109.91 6.46
N GLN A 254 -18.16 110.41 7.33
CA GLN A 254 -18.38 109.83 8.65
C GLN A 254 -18.86 108.37 8.58
N ILE A 255 -19.81 108.07 7.69
CA ILE A 255 -20.35 106.71 7.50
C ILE A 255 -19.29 105.78 6.89
N GLU A 256 -18.60 106.23 5.83
CA GLU A 256 -17.55 105.44 5.18
C GLU A 256 -16.38 105.16 6.14
N ARG A 257 -15.99 106.16 6.95
CA ARG A 257 -14.97 106.01 7.99
C ARG A 257 -15.39 104.98 9.05
N PHE A 258 -16.60 105.07 9.58
CA PHE A 258 -17.08 104.12 10.58
C PHE A 258 -17.17 102.68 10.05
N VAL A 259 -17.62 102.49 8.80
CA VAL A 259 -17.64 101.17 8.15
C VAL A 259 -16.23 100.63 8.00
N ALA A 260 -15.28 101.44 7.51
CA ALA A 260 -13.88 101.05 7.36
C ALA A 260 -13.22 100.70 8.71
N GLU A 261 -13.44 101.51 9.75
CA GLU A 261 -12.96 101.25 11.11
C GLU A 261 -13.53 99.95 11.68
N SER A 262 -14.81 99.67 11.44
CA SER A 262 -15.47 98.43 11.87
C SER A 262 -14.92 97.20 11.13
N GLU A 263 -14.68 97.28 9.82
CA GLU A 263 -14.06 96.21 9.03
C GLU A 263 -12.62 95.95 9.46
N GLU A 264 -11.83 97.01 9.68
CA GLU A 264 -10.45 96.90 10.16
C GLU A 264 -10.40 96.25 11.55
N THR A 265 -11.23 96.73 12.47
CA THR A 265 -11.33 96.17 13.83
C THR A 265 -11.71 94.68 13.78
N TRP A 266 -12.70 94.31 12.97
CA TRP A 266 -13.08 92.89 12.81
C TRP A 266 -11.94 92.05 12.23
N ASN A 267 -11.24 92.54 11.20
CA ASN A 267 -10.11 91.82 10.62
C ASN A 267 -8.97 91.61 11.63
N GLN A 268 -8.70 92.59 12.49
CA GLN A 268 -7.72 92.44 13.57
C GLN A 268 -8.17 91.38 14.59
N ILE A 269 -9.44 91.41 15.01
CA ILE A 269 -10.02 90.42 15.93
C ILE A 269 -9.97 89.01 15.32
N LEU A 270 -10.37 88.87 14.05
CA LEU A 270 -10.39 87.60 13.33
C LEU A 270 -8.98 86.99 13.20
N ASN A 271 -7.98 87.81 12.87
CA ASN A 271 -6.60 87.35 12.79
C ASN A 271 -6.06 86.91 14.16
N LYS A 272 -6.32 87.69 15.21
CA LYS A 272 -5.97 87.29 16.58
C LYS A 272 -6.67 85.99 17.01
N LEU A 273 -7.95 85.82 16.68
CA LEU A 273 -8.72 84.59 16.93
C LEU A 273 -8.08 83.38 16.24
N ARG A 274 -7.77 83.50 14.94
CA ARG A 274 -7.11 82.42 14.17
C ARG A 274 -5.73 82.08 14.72
N ASP A 275 -4.90 83.08 15.00
CA ASP A 275 -3.56 82.87 15.55
C ASP A 275 -3.59 82.20 16.93
N THR A 276 -4.52 82.62 17.78
CA THR A 276 -4.68 82.07 19.13
C THR A 276 -5.23 80.64 19.07
N ALA A 277 -6.18 80.36 18.17
CA ALA A 277 -6.68 79.02 17.90
C ALA A 277 -5.55 78.09 17.42
N VAL A 278 -4.75 78.51 16.43
CA VAL A 278 -3.62 77.70 15.91
C VAL A 278 -2.60 77.40 17.01
N LYS A 279 -2.21 78.39 17.82
CA LYS A 279 -1.28 78.20 18.95
C LYS A 279 -1.84 77.22 19.98
N THR A 280 -3.13 77.32 20.27
CA THR A 280 -3.83 76.43 21.20
C THR A 280 -3.87 75.01 20.63
N PHE A 281 -4.25 74.83 19.37
CA PHE A 281 -4.34 73.54 18.70
C PHE A 281 -3.00 72.84 18.50
N LYS A 282 -1.91 73.57 18.27
CA LYS A 282 -0.57 72.98 18.20
C LYS A 282 -0.23 72.18 19.47
N LEU A 283 -0.60 72.69 20.64
CA LEU A 283 -0.40 71.99 21.91
C LEU A 283 -1.20 70.67 21.97
N PHE A 284 -2.42 70.63 21.45
CA PHE A 284 -3.24 69.42 21.39
C PHE A 284 -2.72 68.40 20.38
N GLN A 285 -2.17 68.87 19.26
CA GLN A 285 -1.52 68.01 18.28
C GLN A 285 -0.27 67.35 18.88
N ASP A 286 0.56 68.15 19.55
CA ASP A 286 1.74 67.65 20.28
C ASP A 286 1.33 66.70 21.42
N PHE A 287 0.12 66.87 21.99
CA PHE A 287 -0.47 65.96 22.98
C PHE A 287 -0.93 64.63 22.38
N GLY A 288 -1.66 64.64 21.25
CA GLY A 288 -2.25 63.46 20.62
C GLY A 288 -1.22 62.54 19.96
N SER A 289 -0.18 63.12 19.36
CA SER A 289 0.79 62.38 18.55
C SER A 289 1.50 61.21 19.27
N PRO A 290 1.95 61.33 20.53
CA PRO A 290 2.55 60.22 21.26
C PRO A 290 1.63 59.00 21.42
N TRP A 291 0.32 59.23 21.59
CA TRP A 291 -0.68 58.17 21.78
C TRP A 291 -0.89 57.36 20.50
N ASP A 292 -1.06 58.05 19.37
CA ASP A 292 -1.31 57.38 18.09
C ASP A 292 -0.07 56.63 17.60
N VAL A 293 1.14 57.20 17.83
CA VAL A 293 2.41 56.52 17.53
C VAL A 293 2.53 55.24 18.37
N GLN A 294 2.14 55.29 19.65
CA GLN A 294 2.19 54.12 20.51
C GLN A 294 1.16 53.06 20.13
N ALA A 295 -0.09 53.45 19.87
CA ALA A 295 -1.14 52.54 19.40
C ALA A 295 -0.74 51.83 18.09
N THR A 296 -0.06 52.56 17.20
CA THR A 296 0.52 52.01 15.98
C THR A 296 1.66 51.05 16.28
N ASN A 297 2.56 51.38 17.22
CA ASN A 297 3.66 50.50 17.61
C ASN A 297 3.16 49.20 18.27
N TYR A 298 2.14 49.27 19.13
CA TYR A 298 1.52 48.07 19.71
C TYR A 298 0.85 47.20 18.65
N SER A 299 0.08 47.81 17.74
CA SER A 299 -0.49 47.07 16.60
C SER A 299 0.60 46.36 15.79
N LYS A 300 1.71 47.04 15.49
CA LYS A 300 2.85 46.44 14.78
C LYS A 300 3.51 45.30 15.56
N LEU A 301 3.69 45.47 16.87
CA LEU A 301 4.27 44.44 17.74
C LEU A 301 3.37 43.22 17.83
N GLN A 302 2.06 43.42 17.97
CA GLN A 302 1.05 42.37 17.95
C GLN A 302 1.10 41.60 16.63
N ILE A 303 1.05 42.30 15.48
CA ILE A 303 1.14 41.69 14.15
C ILE A 303 2.43 40.89 14.01
N THR A 304 3.57 41.47 14.39
CA THR A 304 4.89 40.81 14.29
C THR A 304 4.95 39.54 15.15
N THR A 305 4.38 39.58 16.35
CA THR A 305 4.35 38.42 17.27
C THR A 305 3.46 37.31 16.71
N ILE A 306 2.28 37.66 16.22
CA ILE A 306 1.35 36.72 15.56
C ILE A 306 2.01 36.09 14.33
N GLU A 307 2.71 36.88 13.51
CA GLU A 307 3.40 36.39 12.32
C GLU A 307 4.57 35.46 12.67
N GLN A 308 5.32 35.74 13.74
CA GLN A 308 6.36 34.83 14.25
C GLN A 308 5.76 33.51 14.73
N LEU A 309 4.67 33.54 15.49
CA LEU A 309 3.97 32.33 15.94
C LEU A 309 3.41 31.53 14.75
N LYS A 310 2.79 32.18 13.76
CA LYS A 310 2.27 31.52 12.55
C LYS A 310 3.37 30.85 11.72
N ASN A 311 4.46 31.56 11.45
CA ASN A 311 5.59 31.02 10.69
C ASN A 311 6.22 29.81 11.41
N ARG A 312 6.26 29.86 12.73
CA ARG A 312 6.75 28.76 13.55
C ARG A 312 5.78 27.58 13.55
N ALA A 313 4.49 27.82 13.77
CA ALA A 313 3.46 26.78 13.72
C ALA A 313 3.50 26.01 12.40
N ALA A 314 3.61 26.69 11.25
CA ALA A 314 3.74 26.05 9.94
C ALA A 314 5.00 25.17 9.82
N LYS A 315 6.14 25.64 10.38
CA LYS A 315 7.38 24.86 10.40
C LYS A 315 7.29 23.63 11.32
N SER A 316 6.65 23.78 12.49
CA SER A 316 6.42 22.69 13.43
C SER A 316 5.47 21.65 12.84
N GLU A 317 4.38 22.08 12.19
CA GLU A 317 3.42 21.21 11.51
C GLU A 317 4.11 20.33 10.46
N SER A 318 4.94 20.91 9.59
CA SER A 318 5.75 20.15 8.63
C SER A 318 6.64 19.12 9.31
N ALA A 319 7.30 19.46 10.42
CA ALA A 319 8.13 18.51 11.17
C ALA A 319 7.32 17.38 11.84
N HIS A 320 6.10 17.67 12.30
CA HIS A 320 5.19 16.67 12.86
C HIS A 320 4.62 15.73 11.79
N LEU A 321 4.37 16.23 10.58
CA LEU A 321 3.99 15.43 9.41
C LEU A 321 5.13 14.49 9.00
N ASP A 322 6.36 14.99 8.90
CA ASP A 322 7.54 14.16 8.59
C ASP A 322 7.74 13.02 9.61
N LEU A 323 7.49 13.29 10.90
CA LEU A 323 7.51 12.26 11.94
C LEU A 323 6.35 11.28 11.79
N GLN A 324 5.14 11.76 11.45
CA GLN A 324 3.99 10.90 11.22
C GLN A 324 4.20 9.95 10.04
N GLU A 325 4.77 10.43 8.93
CA GLU A 325 5.10 9.59 7.78
C GLU A 325 6.11 8.50 8.15
N LYS A 326 7.13 8.84 8.94
CA LYS A 326 8.10 7.86 9.45
C LYS A 326 7.45 6.83 10.38
N ILE A 327 6.56 7.27 11.27
CA ILE A 327 5.78 6.38 12.14
C ILE A 327 4.94 5.43 11.28
N ASN A 328 4.17 5.95 10.32
CA ASN A 328 3.34 5.15 9.43
C ASN A 328 4.17 4.12 8.64
N ALA A 329 5.32 4.52 8.10
CA ALA A 329 6.22 3.62 7.38
C ALA A 329 6.77 2.50 8.29
N GLU A 330 7.11 2.80 9.54
CA GLU A 330 7.56 1.78 10.49
C GLU A 330 6.41 0.91 11.02
N ILE A 331 5.17 1.40 11.09
CA ILE A 331 3.97 0.58 11.39
C ILE A 331 3.71 -0.44 10.28
N VAL A 332 3.85 -0.04 9.01
CA VAL A 332 3.72 -0.97 7.87
C VAL A 332 4.76 -2.07 8.00
N LYS A 333 6.04 -1.70 8.21
CA LYS A 333 7.11 -2.70 8.45
C LYS A 333 6.84 -3.56 9.67
N LEU A 334 6.30 -3.00 10.75
CA LEU A 334 5.92 -3.74 11.96
C LEU A 334 4.91 -4.85 11.63
N ARG A 335 3.95 -4.59 10.74
CA ARG A 335 2.99 -5.62 10.30
C ARG A 335 3.61 -6.68 9.39
N GLU A 336 4.71 -6.37 8.73
CA GLU A 336 5.42 -7.27 7.81
C GLU A 336 6.52 -8.11 8.51
N GLU A 337 6.82 -7.87 9.79
CA GLU A 337 7.90 -8.62 10.46
C GLU A 337 7.63 -10.13 10.53
N GLU A 338 8.67 -10.92 10.31
CA GLU A 338 8.61 -12.38 10.15
C GLU A 338 8.80 -13.17 11.46
N SER A 339 9.25 -12.52 12.53
CA SER A 339 9.58 -13.18 13.80
C SER A 339 9.31 -12.28 15.00
N VAL A 340 8.99 -12.90 16.14
CA VAL A 340 8.68 -12.19 17.39
C VAL A 340 9.82 -11.27 17.82
N SER A 341 11.08 -11.73 17.72
CA SER A 341 12.24 -10.91 18.11
C SER A 341 12.43 -9.68 17.21
N LYS A 342 12.23 -9.81 15.89
CA LYS A 342 12.28 -8.66 14.98
C LYS A 342 11.09 -7.72 15.19
N LEU A 343 9.89 -8.27 15.44
CA LEU A 343 8.67 -7.53 15.76
C LEU A 343 8.82 -6.66 17.02
N GLU A 344 9.36 -7.21 18.11
CA GLU A 344 9.66 -6.46 19.34
C GLU A 344 10.64 -5.32 19.10
N LYS A 345 11.70 -5.58 18.33
CA LYS A 345 12.70 -4.56 17.97
C LYS A 345 12.09 -3.43 17.15
N ARG A 346 11.19 -3.75 16.21
CA ARG A 346 10.49 -2.77 15.39
C ARG A 346 9.48 -1.96 16.21
N LEU A 347 8.76 -2.59 17.13
CA LEU A 347 7.86 -1.89 18.07
C LEU A 347 8.65 -0.85 18.88
N ALA A 348 9.81 -1.21 19.40
CA ALA A 348 10.68 -0.27 20.13
C ALA A 348 11.11 0.93 19.27
N GLN A 349 11.34 0.73 17.96
CA GLN A 349 11.64 1.82 17.02
C GLN A 349 10.45 2.75 16.80
N VAL A 350 9.24 2.19 16.64
CA VAL A 350 8.00 2.97 16.50
C VAL A 350 7.72 3.78 17.76
N LEU A 351 7.83 3.17 18.95
CA LEU A 351 7.67 3.86 20.23
C LEU A 351 8.71 4.98 20.39
N ALA A 352 9.97 4.75 20.02
CA ALA A 352 10.99 5.81 20.05
C ALA A 352 10.69 6.98 19.09
N LEU A 353 10.01 6.74 17.96
CA LEU A 353 9.56 7.82 17.07
C LEU A 353 8.36 8.58 17.66
N LEU A 354 7.44 7.89 18.33
CA LEU A 354 6.34 8.53 19.07
C LEU A 354 6.86 9.40 20.21
N ASP A 355 7.82 8.90 21.00
CA ASP A 355 8.48 9.68 22.05
C ASP A 355 9.15 10.94 21.49
N ARG A 356 9.84 10.82 20.34
CA ARG A 356 10.40 11.99 19.63
C ARG A 356 9.32 12.98 19.19
N LYS A 357 8.15 12.49 18.76
CA LYS A 357 7.01 13.34 18.39
C LYS A 357 6.43 14.06 19.61
N ILE A 358 6.29 13.38 20.75
CA ILE A 358 5.88 13.95 22.03
C ILE A 358 6.85 15.05 22.47
N GLU A 359 8.15 14.76 22.50
CA GLU A 359 9.17 15.75 22.90
C GLU A 359 9.23 16.93 21.93
N LYS A 360 8.94 16.70 20.64
CA LYS A 360 8.85 17.77 19.64
C LYS A 360 7.70 18.74 19.94
N TYR A 361 6.50 18.24 20.28
CA TYR A 361 5.37 19.09 20.66
C TYR A 361 5.69 19.94 21.90
N LYS A 362 6.27 19.33 22.94
CA LYS A 362 6.70 20.05 24.15
C LYS A 362 7.74 21.12 23.86
N HIS A 363 8.75 20.79 23.05
CA HIS A 363 9.79 21.74 22.64
C HIS A 363 9.22 22.92 21.85
N ASP A 364 8.32 22.65 20.91
CA ASP A 364 7.74 23.70 20.07
C ASP A 364 6.85 24.63 20.89
N PHE A 365 6.10 24.10 21.85
CA PHE A 365 5.34 24.88 22.82
C PHE A 365 6.20 25.74 23.75
N GLU A 366 7.28 25.20 24.32
CA GLU A 366 8.17 25.98 25.20
C GLU A 366 8.79 27.18 24.46
N GLU A 367 9.03 27.01 23.17
CA GLU A 367 9.56 28.07 22.35
C GLU A 367 8.51 29.08 21.88
N ASP A 368 7.26 28.65 21.62
CA ASP A 368 6.14 29.57 21.45
C ASP A 368 5.96 30.41 22.73
N CYS A 369 6.05 29.80 23.90
CA CYS A 369 6.09 30.50 25.19
C CYS A 369 7.23 31.52 25.27
N LYS A 370 8.43 31.22 24.74
CA LYS A 370 9.54 32.19 24.69
C LYS A 370 9.21 33.39 23.80
N ILE A 371 8.56 33.19 22.66
CA ILE A 371 8.13 34.27 21.76
C ILE A 371 7.10 35.16 22.48
N ILE A 372 6.10 34.55 23.11
CA ILE A 372 5.05 35.28 23.87
C ILE A 372 5.68 36.09 25.01
N ARG A 373 6.54 35.47 25.84
CA ARG A 373 7.26 36.17 26.93
C ARG A 373 8.14 37.33 26.42
N LYS A 374 8.77 37.18 25.25
CA LYS A 374 9.57 38.24 24.61
C LYS A 374 8.69 39.41 24.15
N CYS A 375 7.46 39.16 23.73
CA CYS A 375 6.50 40.21 23.39
C CYS A 375 6.22 41.11 24.61
N LYS A 376 5.97 40.52 25.79
CA LYS A 376 5.80 41.26 27.05
C LYS A 376 6.96 42.19 27.37
N GLU A 377 8.20 41.70 27.28
CA GLU A 377 9.39 42.53 27.49
C GLU A 377 9.50 43.68 26.48
N THR A 378 9.06 43.44 25.24
CA THR A 378 9.06 44.47 24.20
C THR A 378 7.97 45.51 24.44
N VAL A 379 6.76 45.10 24.89
CA VAL A 379 5.71 46.02 25.32
C VAL A 379 6.19 46.88 26.49
N LYS A 380 6.85 46.29 27.48
CA LYS A 380 7.42 47.02 28.62
C LYS A 380 8.44 48.08 28.18
N LYS A 381 9.28 47.76 27.19
CA LYS A 381 10.21 48.72 26.59
C LYS A 381 9.48 49.85 25.87
N GLU A 382 8.47 49.56 25.05
CA GLU A 382 7.66 50.57 24.36
C GLU A 382 6.87 51.46 25.36
N LEU A 383 6.32 50.88 26.43
CA LEU A 383 5.70 51.61 27.56
C LEU A 383 6.67 52.61 28.17
N SER A 384 7.89 52.17 28.51
CA SER A 384 8.91 53.06 29.08
C SER A 384 9.32 54.18 28.12
N GLY A 385 9.43 53.88 26.82
CA GLY A 385 9.72 54.86 25.78
C GLY A 385 8.60 55.90 25.66
N MET A 386 7.35 55.48 25.83
CA MET A 386 6.19 56.36 25.79
C MET A 386 6.08 57.21 27.06
N GLN A 387 6.32 56.64 28.24
CA GLN A 387 6.41 57.41 29.49
C GLN A 387 7.45 58.53 29.38
N ASN A 388 8.63 58.24 28.82
CA ASN A 388 9.66 59.26 28.59
C ASN A 388 9.19 60.39 27.65
N LYS A 389 8.41 60.07 26.62
CA LYS A 389 7.81 61.08 25.71
C LYS A 389 6.76 61.92 26.44
N ILE A 390 5.90 61.29 27.23
CA ILE A 390 4.92 61.98 28.09
C ILE A 390 5.65 62.90 29.08
N ASP A 391 6.71 62.42 29.72
CA ASP A 391 7.51 63.21 30.67
C ASP A 391 8.15 64.41 30.00
N THR A 392 8.74 64.23 28.82
CA THR A 392 9.33 65.31 28.02
C THR A 392 8.27 66.35 27.66
N PHE A 393 7.07 65.91 27.25
CA PHE A 393 5.95 66.80 26.95
C PHE A 393 5.45 67.56 28.18
N LEU A 394 5.27 66.86 29.32
CA LEU A 394 4.85 67.46 30.58
C LEU A 394 5.88 68.47 31.09
N GLN A 395 7.19 68.22 30.91
CA GLN A 395 8.26 69.15 31.26
C GLN A 395 8.27 70.39 30.37
N ALA A 396 8.13 70.22 29.06
CA ALA A 396 8.12 71.32 28.10
C ALA A 396 6.90 72.25 28.27
N ASN A 397 5.80 71.71 28.79
CA ASN A 397 4.53 72.43 28.97
C ASN A 397 4.14 72.60 30.44
N LYS A 398 5.10 72.56 31.37
CA LYS A 398 4.82 72.79 32.78
C LYS A 398 4.11 74.14 32.95
N PRO A 399 2.94 74.17 33.63
CA PRO A 399 2.26 75.43 33.89
C PRO A 399 3.19 76.30 34.73
N VAL A 400 3.47 77.52 34.25
CA VAL A 400 4.09 78.56 35.08
C VAL A 400 3.13 78.77 36.25
N GLU A 401 3.59 78.70 37.49
CA GLU A 401 2.75 78.96 38.67
C GLU A 401 2.19 80.39 38.56
N ILE A 402 0.95 80.50 38.10
CA ILE A 402 0.23 81.77 38.08
C ILE A 402 -0.14 82.04 39.53
N SER A 403 0.41 83.10 40.12
CA SER A 403 0.06 83.53 41.47
C SER A 403 -1.46 83.67 41.57
N GLU A 404 -2.07 83.03 42.57
CA GLU A 404 -3.53 82.86 42.77
C GLU A 404 -4.37 84.15 42.89
N ASN A 405 -3.82 85.33 42.58
CA ASN A 405 -4.51 86.63 42.72
C ASN A 405 -5.26 87.13 41.47
N VAL A 406 -5.39 86.33 40.40
CA VAL A 406 -6.24 86.71 39.25
C VAL A 406 -7.70 86.42 39.60
N SER A 407 -8.31 87.38 40.28
CA SER A 407 -9.70 87.33 40.73
C SER A 407 -10.64 87.31 39.53
N LEU A 408 -11.37 86.21 39.33
CA LEU A 408 -12.39 86.00 38.30
C LEU A 408 -13.62 86.94 38.39
N SER A 409 -13.63 87.94 39.29
CA SER A 409 -14.84 88.72 39.61
C SER A 409 -15.12 89.90 38.67
N SER A 410 -14.29 90.19 37.67
CA SER A 410 -14.51 91.34 36.76
C SER A 410 -15.26 91.00 35.47
N TYR A 411 -15.47 89.72 35.13
CA TYR A 411 -16.15 89.33 33.87
C TYR A 411 -17.67 89.36 33.94
N GLN A 412 -18.28 89.36 35.13
CA GLN A 412 -19.74 89.28 35.29
C GLN A 412 -20.41 90.60 35.73
N SER A 413 -19.66 91.65 36.05
CA SER A 413 -20.25 92.89 36.60
C SER A 413 -20.48 94.02 35.59
N ALA A 414 -20.31 93.77 34.28
CA ALA A 414 -20.41 94.82 33.25
C ALA A 414 -21.65 94.69 32.32
N GLU A 415 -22.55 93.73 32.56
CA GLU A 415 -23.70 93.48 31.66
C GLU A 415 -24.95 94.33 31.95
N ASP A 416 -24.96 95.19 32.98
CA ASP A 416 -26.14 95.97 33.42
C ASP A 416 -26.04 97.49 33.20
N HIS A 417 -25.25 97.95 32.23
CA HIS A 417 -25.33 99.35 31.80
C HIS A 417 -26.52 99.57 30.84
N CYS A 418 -27.52 100.33 31.28
CA CYS A 418 -28.66 100.79 30.46
C CYS A 418 -28.13 101.38 29.14
N PHE A 419 -28.39 100.71 28.02
CA PHE A 419 -28.05 101.11 26.63
C PHE A 419 -28.80 102.37 26.15
N CYS A 420 -29.18 103.23 27.09
CA CYS A 420 -30.16 104.29 26.92
C CYS A 420 -29.50 105.61 26.45
N GLN A 421 -28.16 105.67 26.39
CA GLN A 421 -27.37 106.87 26.07
C GLN A 421 -26.16 106.66 25.15
N LEU A 422 -25.85 105.42 24.72
CA LEU A 422 -24.71 105.17 23.82
C LEU A 422 -25.10 105.47 22.37
N SER A 423 -24.15 106.03 21.60
CA SER A 423 -24.34 106.12 20.15
C SER A 423 -24.39 104.72 19.56
N LEU A 424 -24.98 104.59 18.39
CA LEU A 424 -25.22 103.29 17.78
C LEU A 424 -23.91 102.62 17.34
N GLU A 425 -23.01 103.45 16.84
CA GLU A 425 -21.65 103.12 16.47
C GLU A 425 -20.89 102.55 17.68
N ASP A 426 -21.18 103.05 18.89
CA ASP A 426 -20.64 102.50 20.14
C ASP A 426 -21.20 101.10 20.46
N ILE A 427 -22.48 100.83 20.14
CA ILE A 427 -23.08 99.51 20.36
C ILE A 427 -22.40 98.47 19.46
N ILE A 428 -22.19 98.79 18.17
CA ILE A 428 -21.51 97.90 17.23
C ILE A 428 -20.07 97.65 17.69
N SER A 429 -19.35 98.72 18.03
CA SER A 429 -17.97 98.63 18.54
C SER A 429 -17.89 97.82 19.83
N HIS A 430 -18.85 97.98 20.73
CA HIS A 430 -18.95 97.22 21.98
C HIS A 430 -19.18 95.73 21.73
N GLU A 431 -20.10 95.36 20.82
CA GLU A 431 -20.34 93.94 20.49
C GLU A 431 -19.12 93.30 19.81
N LEU A 432 -18.40 94.03 18.95
CA LEU A 432 -17.12 93.56 18.39
C LEU A 432 -16.07 93.34 19.49
N GLN A 433 -15.97 94.24 20.47
CA GLN A 433 -15.09 94.06 21.64
C GLN A 433 -15.51 92.88 22.52
N LEU A 434 -16.81 92.60 22.66
CA LEU A 434 -17.27 91.41 23.38
C LEU A 434 -16.89 90.11 22.65
N ILE A 435 -16.87 90.12 21.32
CA ILE A 435 -16.33 89.01 20.53
C ILE A 435 -14.80 88.95 20.67
N GLU A 436 -14.10 90.08 20.73
CA GLU A 436 -12.65 90.13 21.02
C GLU A 436 -12.32 89.47 22.36
N LYS A 437 -13.17 89.64 23.40
CA LYS A 437 -13.01 88.95 24.69
C LYS A 437 -13.11 87.42 24.60
N GLN A 438 -13.60 86.84 23.51
CA GLN A 438 -13.50 85.39 23.29
C GLN A 438 -12.05 84.95 23.00
N ILE A 439 -11.16 85.86 22.60
CA ILE A 439 -9.71 85.62 22.54
C ILE A 439 -9.18 85.44 23.96
N ASP A 440 -9.59 86.30 24.89
CA ASP A 440 -9.26 86.13 26.31
C ASP A 440 -9.81 84.80 26.84
N ALA A 441 -10.94 84.30 26.32
CA ALA A 441 -11.41 82.98 26.67
C ALA A 441 -10.40 81.89 26.24
N PHE A 442 -9.81 81.96 25.04
CA PHE A 442 -8.73 81.03 24.65
C PHE A 442 -7.47 81.18 25.52
N GLU A 443 -7.06 82.40 25.86
CA GLU A 443 -5.89 82.63 26.71
C GLU A 443 -6.15 82.23 28.17
N PHE A 444 -7.34 82.50 28.69
CA PHE A 444 -7.81 82.05 29.99
C PHE A 444 -7.86 80.52 30.02
N TRP A 445 -8.42 79.89 29.00
CA TRP A 445 -8.37 78.43 28.84
C TRP A 445 -6.95 77.88 28.89
N ARG A 446 -6.02 78.57 28.22
CA ARG A 446 -4.62 78.23 28.24
C ARG A 446 -4.00 78.38 29.64
N ALA A 447 -4.40 79.41 30.38
CA ALA A 447 -3.76 79.84 31.63
C ALA A 447 -4.37 79.23 32.91
N THR A 448 -5.69 79.20 33.08
CA THR A 448 -6.32 79.13 34.41
C THR A 448 -6.97 77.78 34.76
N GLY A 449 -6.93 76.77 33.88
CA GLY A 449 -7.35 75.43 34.33
C GLY A 449 -7.52 74.33 33.29
N PHE A 450 -7.75 74.62 32.02
CA PHE A 450 -8.06 73.58 31.03
C PHE A 450 -6.84 72.74 30.66
N ILE A 451 -5.76 73.40 30.20
CA ILE A 451 -4.48 72.73 29.96
C ILE A 451 -3.97 72.07 31.24
N PHE A 452 -4.12 72.74 32.39
CA PHE A 452 -3.76 72.17 33.67
C PHE A 452 -4.51 70.87 33.98
N ARG A 453 -5.83 70.80 33.74
CA ARG A 453 -6.63 69.58 33.91
C ARG A 453 -6.17 68.46 32.97
N ILE A 454 -5.84 68.78 31.72
CA ILE A 454 -5.34 67.79 30.75
C ILE A 454 -3.96 67.28 31.17
N LEU A 455 -3.03 68.17 31.53
CA LEU A 455 -1.70 67.80 32.02
C LEU A 455 -1.80 66.98 33.31
N LYS A 456 -2.74 67.31 34.21
CA LYS A 456 -3.02 66.55 35.45
C LYS A 456 -3.63 65.17 35.14
N ASN A 457 -4.59 65.10 34.23
CA ASN A 457 -5.17 63.84 33.77
C ASN A 457 -4.10 62.97 33.10
N MET A 458 -3.20 63.57 32.33
CA MET A 458 -2.07 62.88 31.68
C MET A 458 -1.07 62.33 32.70
N ALA A 459 -0.71 63.13 33.71
CA ALA A 459 0.15 62.68 34.79
C ALA A 459 -0.48 61.53 35.60
N SER A 460 -1.81 61.57 35.79
CA SER A 460 -2.55 60.50 36.49
C SER A 460 -2.67 59.24 35.63
N TYR A 461 -2.97 59.41 34.34
CA TYR A 461 -3.10 58.32 33.37
C TYR A 461 -1.75 57.64 33.09
N ARG A 462 -0.62 58.37 33.18
CA ARG A 462 0.74 57.82 33.07
C ARG A 462 0.97 56.62 34.01
N SER A 463 0.61 56.77 35.29
CA SER A 463 0.77 55.69 36.28
C SER A 463 -0.26 54.57 36.12
N PHE A 464 -1.46 54.92 35.65
CA PHE A 464 -2.52 53.96 35.42
C PHE A 464 -2.22 53.07 34.21
N MET A 465 -1.71 53.66 33.12
CA MET A 465 -1.41 52.96 31.87
C MET A 465 -0.39 51.85 32.00
N GLU A 466 0.73 52.10 32.68
CA GLU A 466 1.76 51.07 32.80
C GLU A 466 1.17 49.86 33.51
N LYS A 467 0.39 50.08 34.56
CA LYS A 467 -0.29 49.02 35.29
C LYS A 467 -1.33 48.31 34.42
N GLU A 468 -2.26 49.04 33.82
CA GLU A 468 -3.39 48.47 33.06
C GLU A 468 -2.92 47.77 31.78
N ILE A 469 -1.99 48.36 31.02
CA ILE A 469 -1.47 47.75 29.78
C ILE A 469 -0.66 46.50 30.12
N LEU A 470 0.17 46.53 31.17
CA LEU A 470 0.88 45.32 31.60
C LEU A 470 -0.09 44.24 32.11
N GLU A 471 -1.16 44.60 32.81
CA GLU A 471 -2.19 43.65 33.26
C GLU A 471 -2.96 43.02 32.09
N ILE A 472 -3.28 43.81 31.05
CA ILE A 472 -3.88 43.30 29.80
C ILE A 472 -2.90 42.37 29.08
N VAL A 473 -1.62 42.74 28.98
CA VAL A 473 -0.59 41.91 28.34
C VAL A 473 -0.35 40.62 29.13
N ASP A 474 -0.40 40.68 30.45
CA ASP A 474 -0.25 39.51 31.33
C ASP A 474 -1.43 38.55 31.15
N THR A 475 -2.65 39.08 31.15
CA THR A 475 -3.87 38.30 30.88
C THR A 475 -3.80 37.66 29.49
N TRP A 476 -3.47 38.43 28.46
CA TRP A 476 -3.34 37.93 27.08
C TRP A 476 -2.24 36.87 26.94
N GLN A 477 -1.11 37.05 27.64
CA GLN A 477 -0.04 36.06 27.67
C GLN A 477 -0.50 34.76 28.35
N GLU A 478 -1.19 34.86 29.49
CA GLU A 478 -1.71 33.71 30.21
C GLU A 478 -2.75 32.95 29.37
N GLU A 479 -3.66 33.66 28.70
CA GLU A 479 -4.64 33.08 27.78
C GLU A 479 -3.96 32.34 26.62
N LEU A 480 -2.99 32.96 25.94
CA LEU A 480 -2.27 32.31 24.83
C LEU A 480 -1.45 31.10 25.27
N ILE A 481 -0.80 31.16 26.44
CA ILE A 481 -0.04 30.03 26.98
C ILE A 481 -1.02 28.91 27.37
N LEU A 482 -2.17 29.24 27.95
CA LEU A 482 -3.21 28.28 28.32
C LEU A 482 -3.80 27.58 27.08
N GLU A 483 -4.19 28.35 26.06
CA GLU A 483 -4.68 27.82 24.78
C GLU A 483 -3.62 26.92 24.11
N GLY A 484 -2.37 27.38 24.05
CA GLY A 484 -1.26 26.59 23.52
C GLY A 484 -1.02 25.30 24.32
N SER A 485 -1.14 25.35 25.65
CA SER A 485 -1.01 24.18 26.52
C SER A 485 -2.13 23.17 26.27
N GLN A 486 -3.38 23.65 26.14
CA GLN A 486 -4.52 22.78 25.83
C GLN A 486 -4.35 22.10 24.46
N PHE A 487 -3.94 22.86 23.44
CA PHE A 487 -3.64 22.33 22.12
C PHE A 487 -2.56 21.25 22.17
N VAL A 488 -1.48 21.47 22.91
CA VAL A 488 -0.40 20.48 23.08
C VAL A 488 -0.91 19.25 23.82
N ASP A 489 -1.67 19.42 24.90
CA ASP A 489 -2.23 18.30 25.67
C ASP A 489 -3.17 17.42 24.83
N GLU A 490 -4.01 18.03 23.98
CA GLU A 490 -4.85 17.30 23.02
C GLU A 490 -4.01 16.51 22.02
N ASN A 491 -2.99 17.13 21.42
CA ASN A 491 -2.09 16.45 20.50
C ASN A 491 -1.31 15.32 21.20
N LEU A 492 -0.83 15.54 22.43
CA LEU A 492 -0.15 14.50 23.22
C LEU A 492 -1.07 13.31 23.47
N LYS A 493 -2.33 13.54 23.86
CA LYS A 493 -3.33 12.46 24.00
C LYS A 493 -3.55 11.71 22.70
N THR A 494 -3.61 12.38 21.55
CA THR A 494 -3.75 11.68 20.25
C THR A 494 -2.52 10.84 19.91
N VAL A 495 -1.31 11.30 20.23
CA VAL A 495 -0.08 10.52 20.03
C VAL A 495 0.00 9.33 20.99
N GLU A 496 -0.44 9.50 22.24
CA GLU A 496 -0.54 8.41 23.22
C GLU A 496 -1.57 7.35 22.78
N GLN A 497 -2.75 7.78 22.31
CA GLN A 497 -3.77 6.90 21.77
C GLN A 497 -3.24 6.14 20.55
N LEU A 498 -2.58 6.81 19.62
CA LEU A 498 -1.92 6.17 18.47
C LEU A 498 -0.89 5.12 18.93
N GLY A 499 -0.13 5.40 19.99
CA GLY A 499 0.79 4.42 20.58
C GLY A 499 0.08 3.17 21.09
N GLU A 500 -1.09 3.32 21.71
CA GLU A 500 -1.90 2.19 22.19
C GLU A 500 -2.56 1.43 21.04
N ASP A 501 -3.05 2.13 20.02
CA ASP A 501 -3.60 1.52 18.80
C ASP A 501 -2.52 0.69 18.09
N ILE A 502 -1.28 1.19 17.99
CA ILE A 502 -0.17 0.41 17.41
C ILE A 502 0.13 -0.84 18.23
N ARG A 503 0.09 -0.78 19.56
CA ARG A 503 0.30 -1.96 20.42
C ARG A 503 -0.81 -2.99 20.25
N THR A 504 -2.05 -2.55 20.17
CA THR A 504 -3.23 -3.43 20.17
C THR A 504 -3.55 -3.93 18.76
N GLU A 505 -3.59 -3.07 17.76
CA GLU A 505 -4.06 -3.39 16.41
C GLU A 505 -2.94 -3.86 15.47
N ALA A 506 -1.71 -3.34 15.62
CA ALA A 506 -0.59 -3.76 14.78
C ALA A 506 0.24 -4.86 15.46
N TYR A 507 0.81 -4.57 16.62
CA TYR A 507 1.74 -5.48 17.30
C TYR A 507 1.04 -6.74 17.82
N THR A 508 -0.02 -6.61 18.62
CA THR A 508 -0.67 -7.77 19.24
C THR A 508 -1.32 -8.68 18.20
N VAL A 509 -1.93 -8.11 17.17
CA VAL A 509 -2.50 -8.88 16.06
C VAL A 509 -1.39 -9.64 15.31
N ARG A 510 -0.28 -8.97 14.95
CA ARG A 510 0.85 -9.63 14.27
C ARG A 510 1.52 -10.70 15.14
N LEU A 511 1.66 -10.45 16.44
CA LEU A 511 2.19 -11.42 17.40
C LEU A 511 1.32 -12.69 17.47
N ASN A 512 0.00 -12.51 17.50
CA ASN A 512 -0.95 -13.61 17.51
C ASN A 512 -0.94 -14.41 16.19
N GLU A 513 -0.85 -13.72 15.05
CA GLU A 513 -0.66 -14.34 13.72
C GLU A 513 0.60 -15.21 13.70
N LEU A 514 1.78 -14.64 13.99
CA LEU A 514 3.06 -15.36 14.03
C LEU A 514 3.02 -16.56 14.98
N THR A 515 2.43 -16.40 16.16
CA THR A 515 2.29 -17.48 17.14
C THR A 515 1.37 -18.59 16.62
N SER A 516 0.24 -18.22 15.99
CA SER A 516 -0.70 -19.16 15.39
C SER A 516 -0.07 -19.95 14.24
N HIS A 517 0.66 -19.26 13.36
CA HIS A 517 1.37 -19.87 12.23
C HIS A 517 2.41 -20.89 12.71
N GLN A 518 3.25 -20.50 13.67
CA GLN A 518 4.24 -21.41 14.27
C GLN A 518 3.58 -22.63 14.93
N GLN A 519 2.48 -22.43 15.67
CA GLN A 519 1.73 -23.53 16.27
C GLN A 519 1.14 -24.48 15.22
N ASN A 520 0.63 -23.96 14.10
CA ASN A 520 0.05 -24.76 13.03
C ASN A 520 1.12 -25.60 12.31
N ILE A 521 2.28 -25.02 12.02
CA ILE A 521 3.43 -25.76 11.47
C ILE A 521 3.82 -26.89 12.43
N GLU A 522 3.92 -26.62 13.74
CA GLU A 522 4.28 -27.66 14.70
C GLU A 522 3.20 -28.72 14.92
N ARG A 523 1.92 -28.36 14.85
CA ARG A 523 0.80 -29.34 14.85
C ARG A 523 0.90 -30.26 13.65
N HIS A 524 1.17 -29.72 12.47
CA HIS A 524 1.34 -30.49 11.23
C HIS A 524 2.58 -31.40 11.30
N LYS A 525 3.71 -30.89 11.78
CA LYS A 525 4.94 -31.66 12.02
C LYS A 525 4.69 -32.86 12.94
N LYS A 526 3.97 -32.66 14.05
CA LYS A 526 3.56 -33.74 14.96
C LYS A 526 2.63 -34.74 14.30
N LEU A 527 1.67 -34.30 13.47
CA LEU A 527 0.77 -35.17 12.71
C LEU A 527 1.54 -36.05 11.73
N ILE A 528 2.40 -35.46 10.89
CA ILE A 528 3.22 -36.20 9.92
C ILE A 528 4.13 -37.21 10.66
N THR A 529 4.80 -36.79 11.73
CA THR A 529 5.64 -37.69 12.54
C THR A 529 4.84 -38.87 13.11
N ARG A 530 3.61 -38.64 13.57
CA ARG A 530 2.71 -39.70 14.03
C ARG A 530 2.34 -40.66 12.88
N LEU A 531 1.97 -40.13 11.71
CA LEU A 531 1.62 -40.93 10.54
C LEU A 531 2.80 -41.77 10.02
N LEU A 532 4.02 -41.25 10.08
CA LEU A 532 5.25 -41.99 9.78
C LEU A 532 5.48 -43.13 10.78
N ASN A 533 5.32 -42.87 12.08
CA ASN A 533 5.42 -43.92 13.10
C ASN A 533 4.36 -45.01 12.89
N GLU A 534 3.13 -44.65 12.52
CA GLU A 534 2.09 -45.61 12.17
C GLU A 534 2.39 -46.37 10.88
N SER A 535 3.01 -45.73 9.88
CA SER A 535 3.49 -46.37 8.64
C SER A 535 4.52 -47.47 8.95
N SER A 536 5.51 -47.17 9.78
CA SER A 536 6.49 -48.17 10.23
C SER A 536 5.82 -49.32 10.99
N LYS A 537 4.92 -49.03 11.94
CA LYS A 537 4.20 -50.10 12.69
C LYS A 537 3.32 -50.96 11.80
N CYS A 538 2.64 -50.34 10.83
CA CYS A 538 1.81 -51.05 9.87
C CYS A 538 2.66 -52.00 9.02
N THR A 539 3.87 -51.55 8.62
CA THR A 539 4.85 -52.40 7.94
C THR A 539 5.18 -53.61 8.79
N ASP A 540 5.51 -53.45 10.08
CA ASP A 540 5.83 -54.57 10.98
C ASP A 540 4.66 -55.59 11.11
N SER A 541 3.40 -55.12 11.11
CA SER A 541 2.23 -56.01 11.17
C SER A 541 1.95 -56.77 9.86
N PHE A 542 2.41 -56.27 8.72
CA PHE A 542 2.22 -56.89 7.40
C PHE A 542 3.26 -57.97 7.08
N LEU A 543 4.21 -58.19 7.99
CA LEU A 543 5.38 -59.04 7.77
C LEU A 543 5.28 -60.42 8.42
N ASP A 544 4.09 -60.82 8.86
CA ASP A 544 3.86 -62.17 9.38
C ASP A 544 3.63 -63.18 8.23
N PHE A 545 4.73 -63.71 7.70
CA PHE A 545 4.70 -64.79 6.69
C PHE A 545 4.72 -66.18 7.33
N ASN A 546 4.61 -66.30 8.66
CA ASN A 546 4.73 -67.58 9.34
C ASN A 546 3.61 -68.55 8.95
N GLU A 547 2.40 -68.04 8.70
CA GLU A 547 1.26 -68.84 8.23
C GLU A 547 1.55 -69.43 6.84
N VAL A 548 2.00 -68.61 5.89
CA VAL A 548 2.33 -69.05 4.51
C VAL A 548 3.49 -70.07 4.48
N ILE A 549 4.50 -69.88 5.33
CA ILE A 549 5.60 -70.84 5.50
C ILE A 549 5.11 -72.13 6.15
N GLY A 550 4.24 -72.01 7.16
CA GLY A 550 3.62 -73.15 7.85
C GLY A 550 2.82 -74.01 6.88
N ASP A 551 1.99 -73.38 6.05
CA ASP A 551 1.19 -74.03 5.01
C ASP A 551 2.09 -74.75 3.99
N TYR A 552 3.13 -74.09 3.50
CA TYR A 552 4.09 -74.73 2.57
C TYR A 552 4.76 -75.95 3.20
N LYS A 553 5.22 -75.85 4.45
CA LYS A 553 5.84 -76.98 5.17
C LYS A 553 4.86 -78.14 5.34
N SER A 554 3.62 -77.86 5.75
CA SER A 554 2.58 -78.87 5.94
C SER A 554 2.23 -79.56 4.63
N GLU A 555 2.04 -78.81 3.55
CA GLU A 555 1.64 -79.33 2.24
C GLU A 555 2.79 -80.09 1.56
N ALA A 556 4.04 -79.63 1.72
CA ALA A 556 5.22 -80.35 1.26
C ALA A 556 5.41 -81.69 2.01
N LEU A 557 5.20 -81.71 3.34
CA LEU A 557 5.26 -82.94 4.14
C LEU A 557 4.14 -83.90 3.75
N GLN A 558 2.90 -83.43 3.65
CA GLN A 558 1.76 -84.24 3.23
C GLN A 558 1.99 -84.88 1.85
N MET A 559 2.54 -84.11 0.89
CA MET A 559 2.88 -84.62 -0.43
C MET A 559 3.97 -85.72 -0.36
N ILE A 560 4.95 -85.60 0.53
CA ILE A 560 5.98 -86.61 0.73
C ILE A 560 5.42 -87.86 1.42
N GLU A 561 4.56 -87.71 2.43
CA GLU A 561 3.93 -88.82 3.14
C GLU A 561 2.93 -89.59 2.26
N GLU A 562 2.16 -88.90 1.42
CA GLU A 562 1.14 -89.54 0.60
C GLU A 562 1.72 -90.30 -0.61
N TYR A 563 2.74 -89.71 -1.26
CA TYR A 563 3.31 -90.25 -2.49
C TYR A 563 4.63 -90.99 -2.28
N GLY A 564 5.40 -90.66 -1.24
CA GLY A 564 6.68 -91.29 -0.92
C GLY A 564 6.61 -92.82 -0.79
N PRO A 565 5.72 -93.38 0.05
CA PRO A 565 5.59 -94.84 0.22
C PRO A 565 5.11 -95.56 -1.04
N LYS A 566 4.44 -94.85 -1.95
CA LYS A 566 3.91 -95.40 -3.21
C LYS A 566 4.95 -95.41 -4.33
N THR A 567 6.11 -94.77 -4.15
CA THR A 567 7.16 -94.74 -5.16
C THR A 567 7.96 -96.03 -5.19
N LYS A 568 7.74 -96.85 -6.23
CA LYS A 568 8.43 -98.14 -6.45
C LYS A 568 9.49 -98.07 -7.56
N HIS A 569 9.47 -97.01 -8.35
CA HIS A 569 10.37 -96.82 -9.48
C HIS A 569 11.07 -95.46 -9.42
N SER A 570 12.27 -95.41 -9.98
CA SER A 570 13.08 -94.19 -10.05
C SER A 570 12.38 -93.04 -10.79
N SER A 571 11.50 -93.33 -11.75
CA SER A 571 10.69 -92.33 -12.47
C SER A 571 9.62 -91.65 -11.61
N GLN A 572 9.07 -92.36 -10.61
CA GLN A 572 8.02 -91.85 -9.72
C GLN A 572 8.60 -90.89 -8.67
N VAL A 573 9.79 -91.18 -8.15
CA VAL A 573 10.54 -90.27 -7.26
C VAL A 573 10.90 -88.98 -7.99
N GLN A 574 11.30 -89.06 -9.26
CA GLN A 574 11.58 -87.87 -10.08
C GLN A 574 10.31 -87.02 -10.31
N CYS A 575 9.15 -87.65 -10.48
CA CYS A 575 7.87 -86.94 -10.57
C CYS A 575 7.55 -86.19 -9.26
N LEU A 576 7.77 -86.83 -8.11
CA LEU A 576 7.58 -86.22 -6.79
C LEU A 576 8.50 -85.00 -6.56
N LYS A 577 9.77 -85.08 -6.98
CA LYS A 577 10.69 -83.92 -6.96
C LYS A 577 10.18 -82.76 -7.84
N ASN A 578 9.60 -83.05 -8.99
CA ASN A 578 9.03 -82.02 -9.86
C ASN A 578 7.74 -81.42 -9.27
N MET A 579 6.91 -82.21 -8.58
CA MET A 579 5.71 -81.71 -7.89
C MET A 579 6.07 -80.78 -6.72
N LEU A 580 7.06 -81.14 -5.90
CA LEU A 580 7.59 -80.27 -4.83
C LEU A 580 8.17 -78.96 -5.36
N ARG A 581 8.86 -79.02 -6.52
CA ARG A 581 9.36 -77.81 -7.19
C ARG A 581 8.22 -76.90 -7.65
N THR A 582 7.17 -77.47 -8.24
CA THR A 582 5.98 -76.69 -8.64
C THR A 582 5.29 -76.06 -7.43
N LEU A 583 5.12 -76.82 -6.34
CA LEU A 583 4.55 -76.31 -5.09
C LEU A 583 5.35 -75.13 -4.53
N LYS A 584 6.69 -75.24 -4.52
CA LYS A 584 7.60 -74.14 -4.15
C LYS A 584 7.35 -72.89 -4.99
N GLU A 585 7.33 -73.02 -6.31
CA GLU A 585 7.14 -71.87 -7.21
C GLU A 585 5.77 -71.21 -7.00
N ASP A 586 4.73 -71.98 -6.69
CA ASP A 586 3.40 -71.44 -6.41
C ASP A 586 3.35 -70.69 -5.07
N TYR A 587 4.03 -71.17 -4.03
CA TYR A 587 4.14 -70.45 -2.76
C TYR A 587 5.06 -69.21 -2.86
N LYS A 588 6.14 -69.26 -3.66
CA LYS A 588 6.94 -68.06 -3.98
C LYS A 588 6.10 -66.99 -4.67
N LYS A 589 5.26 -67.37 -5.64
CA LYS A 589 4.29 -66.44 -6.27
C LYS A 589 3.28 -65.89 -5.28
N LYS A 590 2.76 -66.70 -4.35
CA LYS A 590 1.86 -66.22 -3.27
C LYS A 590 2.55 -65.17 -2.39
N ILE A 591 3.80 -65.41 -2.00
CA ILE A 591 4.61 -64.44 -1.24
C ILE A 591 4.81 -63.16 -2.04
N ASP A 592 5.21 -63.26 -3.31
CA ASP A 592 5.38 -62.09 -4.18
C ASP A 592 4.08 -61.30 -4.33
N GLN A 593 2.92 -61.96 -4.43
CA GLN A 593 1.62 -61.30 -4.47
C GLN A 593 1.31 -60.55 -3.15
N ILE A 594 1.53 -61.18 -2.00
CA ILE A 594 1.33 -60.56 -0.68
C ILE A 594 2.27 -59.35 -0.51
N VAL A 595 3.55 -59.51 -0.86
CA VAL A 595 4.57 -58.45 -0.83
C VAL A 595 4.16 -57.28 -1.72
N ASN A 596 3.76 -57.54 -2.96
CA ASN A 596 3.32 -56.49 -3.88
C ASN A 596 2.06 -55.78 -3.38
N CYS A 597 1.08 -56.52 -2.87
CA CYS A 597 -0.11 -55.93 -2.24
C CYS A 597 0.24 -55.04 -1.04
N ASN A 598 1.18 -55.46 -0.19
CA ASN A 598 1.62 -54.70 0.97
C ASN A 598 2.43 -53.45 0.56
N ILE A 599 3.30 -53.55 -0.45
CA ILE A 599 3.99 -52.41 -1.05
C ILE A 599 2.96 -51.42 -1.61
N ASP A 600 1.95 -51.87 -2.34
CA ASP A 600 0.91 -51.00 -2.89
C ASP A 600 0.11 -50.29 -1.80
N ARG A 601 -0.22 -50.99 -0.70
CA ARG A 601 -0.90 -50.38 0.47
C ARG A 601 -0.02 -49.33 1.15
N LEU A 602 1.28 -49.63 1.33
CA LEU A 602 2.26 -48.69 1.89
C LEU A 602 2.38 -47.45 0.99
N MET A 603 2.54 -47.63 -0.32
CA MET A 603 2.66 -46.55 -1.29
C MET A 603 1.42 -45.67 -1.32
N LYS A 604 0.22 -46.24 -1.22
CA LYS A 604 -1.03 -45.47 -1.07
C LYS A 604 -1.03 -44.64 0.21
N LYS A 605 -0.62 -45.20 1.35
CA LYS A 605 -0.54 -44.46 2.62
C LYS A 605 0.49 -43.34 2.56
N ILE A 606 1.68 -43.59 2.01
CA ILE A 606 2.73 -42.59 1.82
C ILE A 606 2.27 -41.50 0.84
N SER A 607 1.57 -41.85 -0.23
CA SER A 607 0.98 -40.87 -1.14
C SER A 607 0.00 -39.93 -0.43
N LEU A 608 -0.85 -40.46 0.45
CA LEU A 608 -1.77 -39.63 1.25
C LEU A 608 -1.02 -38.68 2.19
N ILE A 609 0.06 -39.15 2.82
CA ILE A 609 0.90 -38.31 3.68
C ILE A 609 1.57 -37.19 2.86
N LYS A 610 2.10 -37.49 1.67
CA LYS A 610 2.68 -36.49 0.74
C LYS A 610 1.63 -35.46 0.32
N MET A 611 0.46 -35.91 -0.13
CA MET A 611 -0.64 -35.02 -0.51
C MET A 611 -1.10 -34.12 0.64
N SER A 612 -1.16 -34.65 1.88
CA SER A 612 -1.48 -33.83 3.06
C SER A 612 -0.41 -32.76 3.33
N ASN A 613 0.86 -33.07 3.08
CA ASN A 613 1.96 -32.13 3.28
C ASN A 613 1.98 -31.04 2.19
N GLU A 614 1.72 -31.42 0.93
CA GLU A 614 1.55 -30.50 -0.19
C GLU A 614 0.33 -29.60 -0.01
N SER A 615 -0.82 -30.16 0.37
CA SER A 615 -2.05 -29.38 0.62
C SER A 615 -1.88 -28.38 1.76
N PHE A 616 -1.10 -28.72 2.79
CA PHE A 616 -0.79 -27.80 3.87
C PHE A 616 0.13 -26.65 3.41
N LEU A 617 1.12 -26.95 2.56
CA LEU A 617 1.97 -25.93 1.94
C LEU A 617 1.16 -25.01 1.01
N ASP A 618 0.29 -25.57 0.18
CA ASP A 618 -0.58 -24.82 -0.72
C ASP A 618 -1.52 -23.90 0.07
N ALA A 619 -2.06 -24.37 1.20
CA ALA A 619 -2.85 -23.54 2.10
C ALA A 619 -2.01 -22.37 2.65
N ILE A 620 -0.77 -22.62 3.11
CA ILE A 620 0.12 -21.55 3.58
C ILE A 620 0.42 -20.55 2.45
N ILE A 621 0.70 -21.01 1.23
CA ILE A 621 0.95 -20.15 0.07
C ILE A 621 -0.29 -19.29 -0.23
N LEU A 622 -1.49 -19.87 -0.22
CA LEU A 622 -2.73 -19.13 -0.43
C LEU A 622 -2.94 -18.03 0.62
N PHE A 623 -2.62 -18.31 1.89
CA PHE A 623 -2.70 -17.30 2.95
C PHE A 623 -1.56 -16.26 2.87
N ALA A 624 -0.41 -16.62 2.32
CA ALA A 624 0.66 -15.66 2.02
C ALA A 624 0.25 -14.68 0.92
N ASP A 625 -0.37 -15.17 -0.16
CA ASP A 625 -0.93 -14.33 -1.22
C ASP A 625 -2.03 -13.38 -0.70
N GLY A 626 -2.73 -13.79 0.37
CA GLY A 626 -3.70 -12.97 1.10
C GLY A 626 -3.10 -11.98 2.10
N GLY A 627 -1.76 -11.91 2.25
CA GLY A 627 -1.05 -10.98 3.11
C GLY A 627 -0.87 -11.40 4.58
N ASN A 628 -1.25 -12.63 4.96
CA ASN A 628 -1.10 -13.10 6.34
C ASN A 628 0.32 -13.61 6.64
N PHE A 629 1.03 -14.14 5.64
CA PHE A 629 2.41 -14.57 5.78
C PHE A 629 3.33 -13.58 5.09
N ASP A 630 4.39 -13.18 5.77
CA ASP A 630 5.49 -12.49 5.10
C ASP A 630 6.29 -13.47 4.21
N THR A 631 7.01 -12.93 3.23
CA THR A 631 7.89 -13.69 2.33
C THR A 631 8.98 -14.48 3.05
N GLU A 632 9.60 -13.96 4.10
CA GLU A 632 10.59 -14.70 4.89
C GLU A 632 9.92 -15.79 5.74
N GLU A 633 8.74 -15.51 6.28
CA GLU A 633 7.92 -16.47 7.04
C GLU A 633 7.51 -17.67 6.16
N LEU A 634 7.05 -17.40 4.94
CA LEU A 634 6.73 -18.42 3.94
C LEU A 634 7.95 -19.28 3.60
N ASN A 635 9.12 -18.67 3.45
CA ASN A 635 10.37 -19.40 3.17
C ASN A 635 10.76 -20.33 4.32
N LEU A 636 10.59 -19.90 5.58
CA LEU A 636 10.81 -20.75 6.76
C LEU A 636 9.82 -21.91 6.80
N ALA A 637 8.53 -21.65 6.57
CA ALA A 637 7.50 -22.68 6.52
C ALA A 637 7.80 -23.72 5.42
N ARG A 638 8.17 -23.26 4.21
CA ARG A 638 8.56 -24.14 3.10
C ARG A 638 9.76 -25.01 3.48
N LYS A 639 10.77 -24.46 4.14
CA LYS A 639 11.96 -25.20 4.58
C LYS A 639 11.62 -26.31 5.59
N GLU A 640 10.73 -26.04 6.55
CA GLU A 640 10.28 -27.06 7.52
C GLU A 640 9.43 -28.15 6.83
N ILE A 641 8.55 -27.78 5.91
CA ILE A 641 7.73 -28.72 5.14
C ILE A 641 8.59 -29.60 4.21
N ASP A 642 9.63 -29.03 3.60
CA ASP A 642 10.61 -29.76 2.78
C ASP A 642 11.41 -30.76 3.64
N ALA A 643 11.73 -30.41 4.88
CA ALA A 643 12.35 -31.35 5.81
C ALA A 643 11.43 -32.54 6.13
N LEU A 644 10.12 -32.30 6.28
CA LEU A 644 9.11 -33.35 6.42
C LEU A 644 8.99 -34.22 5.17
N LEU A 645 9.02 -33.63 3.96
CA LEU A 645 9.05 -34.39 2.69
C LEU A 645 10.25 -35.34 2.63
N LYS A 646 11.43 -34.88 3.02
CA LYS A 646 12.63 -35.74 3.11
C LYS A 646 12.45 -36.87 4.12
N ALA A 647 11.85 -36.60 5.29
CA ALA A 647 11.55 -37.64 6.28
C ALA A 647 10.57 -38.70 5.74
N ILE A 648 9.54 -38.28 4.99
CA ILE A 648 8.59 -39.18 4.32
C ILE A 648 9.31 -40.07 3.29
N GLN A 649 10.22 -39.50 2.49
CA GLN A 649 11.01 -40.26 1.51
C GLN A 649 11.94 -41.28 2.17
N ILE A 650 12.53 -40.92 3.33
CA ILE A 650 13.37 -41.85 4.10
C ILE A 650 12.53 -43.01 4.65
N ASP A 651 11.34 -42.75 5.21
CA ASP A 651 10.43 -43.80 5.70
C ASP A 651 9.98 -44.73 4.56
N GLU A 652 9.66 -44.18 3.39
CA GLU A 652 9.32 -44.93 2.17
C GLU A 652 10.42 -45.94 1.81
N SER A 653 11.65 -45.47 1.70
CA SER A 653 12.81 -46.29 1.36
C SER A 653 13.07 -47.36 2.43
N ASN A 654 13.03 -46.98 3.70
CA ASN A 654 13.27 -47.88 4.83
C ASN A 654 12.24 -49.01 4.87
N ASN A 655 10.94 -48.70 4.81
CA ASN A 655 9.89 -49.70 4.87
C ASN A 655 9.89 -50.61 3.64
N ARG A 656 10.16 -50.08 2.44
CA ARG A 656 10.33 -50.92 1.22
C ARG A 656 11.51 -51.88 1.35
N SER A 657 12.63 -51.42 1.90
CA SER A 657 13.80 -52.27 2.14
C SER A 657 13.54 -53.36 3.18
N LYS A 658 12.78 -53.06 4.24
CA LYS A 658 12.36 -54.04 5.26
C LYS A 658 11.47 -55.13 4.68
N ILE A 659 10.44 -54.74 3.91
CA ILE A 659 9.53 -55.69 3.25
C ILE A 659 10.32 -56.62 2.32
N LYS A 660 11.25 -56.07 1.54
CA LYS A 660 12.09 -56.87 0.64
C LYS A 660 12.99 -57.85 1.41
N LYS A 661 13.68 -57.40 2.47
CA LYS A 661 14.55 -58.27 3.29
C LYS A 661 13.80 -59.46 3.88
N ILE A 662 12.58 -59.24 4.35
CA ILE A 662 11.77 -60.32 4.93
C ILE A 662 11.24 -61.25 3.85
N ALA A 663 10.81 -60.74 2.70
CA ALA A 663 10.46 -61.57 1.55
C ALA A 663 11.63 -62.47 1.11
N ASP A 664 12.85 -61.91 1.04
CA ASP A 664 14.07 -62.65 0.71
C ASP A 664 14.38 -63.72 1.78
N GLN A 665 14.21 -63.40 3.07
CA GLN A 665 14.38 -64.34 4.19
C GLN A 665 13.36 -65.48 4.14
N VAL A 666 12.09 -65.19 3.86
CA VAL A 666 11.00 -66.16 3.76
C VAL A 666 11.22 -67.09 2.55
N ASN A 667 11.61 -66.51 1.40
CA ASN A 667 11.97 -67.29 0.21
C ASN A 667 13.16 -68.22 0.47
N SER A 668 14.16 -67.77 1.25
CA SER A 668 15.27 -68.62 1.68
C SER A 668 14.81 -69.79 2.56
N GLN A 669 13.83 -69.57 3.45
CA GLN A 669 13.29 -70.66 4.28
C GLN A 669 12.52 -71.70 3.46
N ILE A 670 11.79 -71.27 2.42
CA ILE A 670 11.16 -72.18 1.45
C ILE A 670 12.23 -72.99 0.70
N ASP A 671 13.31 -72.34 0.28
CA ASP A 671 14.44 -72.99 -0.39
C ASP A 671 15.11 -74.04 0.52
N ASP A 672 15.27 -73.75 1.81
CA ASP A 672 15.84 -74.69 2.79
C ASP A 672 14.94 -75.92 3.00
N VAL A 673 13.61 -75.74 3.09
CA VAL A 673 12.65 -76.83 3.23
C VAL A 673 12.62 -77.71 1.97
N GLU A 674 12.65 -77.11 0.77
CA GLU A 674 12.76 -77.87 -0.48
C GLU A 674 14.06 -78.68 -0.52
N LYS A 675 15.18 -78.08 -0.11
CA LYS A 675 16.50 -78.73 -0.12
C LYS A 675 16.50 -79.98 0.75
N VAL A 676 16.05 -79.87 2.01
CA VAL A 676 15.95 -81.02 2.94
C VAL A 676 15.12 -82.15 2.35
N ASN A 677 13.97 -81.82 1.76
CA ASN A 677 13.07 -82.80 1.15
C ASN A 677 13.62 -83.40 -0.16
N SER A 678 14.27 -82.59 -0.99
CA SER A 678 14.90 -82.99 -2.25
C SER A 678 16.11 -83.91 -2.02
N ASP A 679 16.89 -83.65 -0.97
CA ASP A 679 18.03 -84.47 -0.58
C ASP A 679 17.57 -85.85 -0.11
N SER A 680 16.54 -85.90 0.75
CA SER A 680 15.88 -87.15 1.18
C SER A 680 15.37 -87.98 -0.01
N LEU A 681 14.67 -87.36 -0.97
CA LEU A 681 14.19 -88.03 -2.18
C LEU A 681 15.33 -88.48 -3.11
N SER A 682 16.49 -87.83 -3.10
CA SER A 682 17.65 -88.21 -3.91
C SER A 682 18.30 -89.50 -3.41
N ILE A 683 18.32 -89.70 -2.09
CA ILE A 683 18.78 -90.93 -1.45
C ILE A 683 17.89 -92.10 -1.88
N THR A 684 16.57 -91.93 -1.82
CA THR A 684 15.58 -92.94 -2.25
C THR A 684 15.69 -93.25 -3.75
N LEU A 685 15.91 -92.23 -4.59
CA LEU A 685 16.11 -92.40 -6.04
C LEU A 685 17.34 -93.29 -6.35
N ASN A 686 18.43 -93.09 -5.62
CA ASN A 686 19.67 -93.85 -5.79
C ASN A 686 19.52 -95.30 -5.28
N LYS A 687 18.80 -95.52 -4.17
CA LYS A 687 18.49 -96.86 -3.63
C LYS A 687 17.72 -97.71 -4.65
N LEU A 688 16.67 -97.14 -5.26
CA LEU A 688 15.83 -97.86 -6.23
C LEU A 688 16.56 -98.16 -7.56
N ARG A 689 17.43 -97.27 -8.05
CA ARG A 689 18.24 -97.51 -9.26
C ARG A 689 19.23 -98.67 -9.10
N LEU A 690 19.84 -98.80 -7.93
CA LEU A 690 20.77 -99.89 -7.63
C LEU A 690 20.03 -101.24 -7.62
N GLN A 691 18.83 -101.28 -7.03
CA GLN A 691 17.99 -102.47 -6.96
C GLN A 691 17.49 -102.93 -8.34
N GLU A 692 17.10 -102.01 -9.24
CA GLU A 692 16.73 -102.33 -10.63
C GLU A 692 17.91 -102.93 -11.42
N ASN A 693 19.14 -102.46 -11.19
CA ASN A 693 20.33 -102.98 -11.86
C ASN A 693 20.72 -104.40 -11.41
N ILE A 694 20.59 -104.70 -10.11
CA ILE A 694 20.91 -106.02 -9.54
C ILE A 694 19.92 -107.08 -10.02
N ASN A 695 18.61 -106.79 -10.01
CA ASN A 695 17.59 -107.72 -10.50
C ASN A 695 17.76 -108.09 -11.97
N ASN A 696 18.18 -107.14 -12.81
CA ASN A 696 18.47 -107.40 -14.22
C ASN A 696 19.69 -108.32 -14.44
N ALA A 697 20.68 -108.31 -13.53
CA ALA A 697 21.84 -109.19 -13.61
C ALA A 697 21.52 -110.63 -13.19
N ILE A 698 20.73 -110.81 -12.12
CA ILE A 698 20.27 -112.12 -11.63
C ILE A 698 19.44 -112.85 -12.70
N THR A 699 18.49 -112.14 -13.31
CA THR A 699 17.60 -112.70 -14.34
C THR A 699 18.37 -113.20 -15.58
N LYS A 700 19.49 -112.55 -15.94
CA LYS A 700 20.36 -113.01 -17.04
C LYS A 700 21.16 -114.28 -16.69
N CYS A 701 21.60 -114.42 -15.45
CA CYS A 701 22.36 -115.60 -15.00
C CYS A 701 21.48 -116.84 -14.91
N GLU A 702 20.25 -116.72 -14.39
CA GLU A 702 19.30 -117.85 -14.30
C GLU A 702 18.96 -118.44 -15.68
N TYR A 703 18.80 -117.59 -16.69
CA TYR A 703 18.51 -118.03 -18.05
C TYR A 703 19.63 -118.90 -18.65
N VAL A 704 20.90 -118.47 -18.50
CA VAL A 704 22.06 -119.17 -19.08
C VAL A 704 22.29 -120.54 -18.45
N VAL A 705 22.10 -120.66 -17.13
CA VAL A 705 22.31 -121.93 -16.41
C VAL A 705 21.20 -122.95 -16.73
N SER A 706 19.95 -122.49 -16.91
CA SER A 706 18.83 -123.39 -17.24
C SER A 706 19.03 -124.14 -18.57
N ILE A 707 19.62 -123.49 -19.57
CA ILE A 707 19.88 -124.07 -20.90
C ILE A 707 20.95 -125.16 -20.83
N ARG A 708 22.05 -124.91 -20.11
CA ARG A 708 23.17 -125.85 -19.95
C ARG A 708 22.75 -127.12 -19.21
N ARG A 709 21.94 -126.99 -18.16
CA ARG A 709 21.43 -128.13 -17.36
C ARG A 709 20.55 -129.09 -18.17
N LYS A 710 19.80 -128.59 -19.15
CA LYS A 710 18.98 -129.41 -20.04
C LYS A 710 19.86 -130.25 -20.99
N HIS A 711 20.89 -129.62 -21.56
CA HIS A 711 21.75 -130.25 -22.55
C HIS A 711 22.58 -131.43 -21.98
N PHE A 712 23.06 -131.32 -20.74
CA PHE A 712 23.80 -132.41 -20.08
C PHE A 712 22.94 -133.66 -19.82
N ARG A 713 21.67 -133.49 -19.44
CA ARG A 713 20.76 -134.61 -19.18
C ARG A 713 20.39 -135.40 -20.44
N GLU A 714 20.19 -134.71 -21.55
CA GLU A 714 19.88 -135.35 -22.84
C GLU A 714 21.04 -136.23 -23.33
N LYS A 715 22.29 -135.79 -23.14
CA LYS A 715 23.48 -136.55 -23.58
C LYS A 715 23.84 -137.73 -22.68
N ASN A 716 23.61 -137.65 -21.38
CA ASN A 716 23.78 -138.81 -20.49
C ASN A 716 22.84 -139.96 -20.88
N LYS A 717 21.60 -139.64 -21.23
CA LYS A 717 20.60 -140.63 -21.66
C LYS A 717 21.00 -141.37 -22.94
N GLU A 718 21.51 -140.67 -23.96
CA GLU A 718 21.98 -141.29 -25.21
C GLU A 718 23.11 -142.31 -24.98
N ILE A 719 24.08 -142.02 -24.12
CA ILE A 719 25.23 -142.91 -23.88
C ILE A 719 24.78 -144.19 -23.13
N ILE A 720 23.91 -144.05 -22.13
CA ILE A 720 23.37 -145.18 -21.37
C ILE A 720 22.57 -146.12 -22.29
N GLU A 721 21.71 -145.56 -23.15
CA GLU A 721 20.92 -146.37 -24.11
C GLU A 721 21.81 -147.17 -25.06
N MET A 722 22.94 -146.61 -25.50
CA MET A 722 23.91 -147.31 -26.35
C MET A 722 24.64 -148.45 -25.60
N ILE A 723 25.04 -148.23 -24.35
CA ILE A 723 25.72 -149.27 -23.54
C ILE A 723 24.76 -150.44 -23.30
N VAL A 724 23.50 -150.16 -22.96
CA VAL A 724 22.49 -151.20 -22.74
C VAL A 724 22.23 -151.98 -24.04
N ALA A 725 22.08 -151.30 -25.18
CA ALA A 725 21.89 -151.96 -26.47
C ALA A 725 23.07 -152.87 -26.87
N PHE A 726 24.29 -152.47 -26.53
CA PHE A 726 25.48 -153.30 -26.75
C PHE A 726 25.46 -154.56 -25.88
N ILE A 727 25.14 -154.45 -24.59
CA ILE A 727 25.03 -155.58 -23.66
C ILE A 727 23.96 -156.58 -24.15
N THR A 728 22.79 -156.09 -24.57
CA THR A 728 21.70 -156.96 -25.06
C THR A 728 22.08 -157.70 -26.34
N LYS A 729 22.92 -157.10 -27.20
CA LYS A 729 23.45 -157.78 -28.39
C LYS A 729 24.45 -158.87 -28.05
N CYS A 730 25.33 -158.64 -27.07
CA CYS A 730 26.33 -159.63 -26.65
C CYS A 730 25.69 -160.95 -26.20
N GLN A 731 24.52 -160.89 -25.56
CA GLN A 731 23.79 -162.07 -25.07
C GLN A 731 23.15 -162.94 -26.17
N ASN A 732 23.06 -162.44 -27.43
CA ASN A 732 22.32 -163.10 -28.52
C ASN A 732 23.19 -163.99 -29.46
N ARG A 733 24.28 -164.60 -28.96
CA ARG A 733 25.16 -165.54 -29.70
C ARG A 733 25.63 -165.03 -31.09
N LEU A 734 26.13 -163.79 -31.14
CA LEU A 734 26.71 -163.18 -32.35
C LEU A 734 28.09 -163.78 -32.68
N SER A 735 28.51 -163.64 -33.94
CA SER A 735 29.86 -164.04 -34.37
C SER A 735 30.92 -163.11 -33.73
N ALA A 736 32.13 -163.63 -33.50
CA ALA A 736 33.21 -162.88 -32.83
C ALA A 736 33.59 -161.58 -33.58
N ASP A 737 33.49 -161.56 -34.91
CA ASP A 737 33.82 -160.38 -35.72
C ASP A 737 32.78 -159.25 -35.55
N ASP A 738 31.49 -159.60 -35.35
CA ASP A 738 30.41 -158.62 -35.14
C ASP A 738 30.49 -157.98 -33.74
N LEU A 739 30.89 -158.76 -32.74
CA LEU A 739 31.08 -158.30 -31.36
C LEU A 739 32.21 -157.27 -31.25
N ILE A 740 33.35 -157.55 -31.89
CA ILE A 740 34.50 -156.64 -31.91
C ILE A 740 34.15 -155.33 -32.63
N LEU A 741 33.42 -155.41 -33.75
CA LEU A 741 32.98 -154.22 -34.49
C LEU A 741 32.04 -153.33 -33.67
N ASP A 742 31.05 -153.91 -32.99
CA ASP A 742 30.10 -153.17 -32.16
C ASP A 742 30.78 -152.56 -30.90
N LEU A 743 31.75 -153.26 -30.30
CA LEU A 743 32.52 -152.78 -29.14
C LEU A 743 33.44 -151.60 -29.53
N THR A 744 34.11 -151.70 -30.69
CA THR A 744 34.91 -150.60 -31.26
C THR A 744 34.05 -149.36 -31.55
N LYS A 745 32.82 -149.55 -32.05
CA LYS A 745 31.85 -148.47 -32.31
C LYS A 745 31.40 -147.77 -31.02
N LEU A 746 31.15 -148.54 -29.95
CA LEU A 746 30.78 -148.01 -28.64
C LEU A 746 31.92 -147.17 -28.04
N ALA A 747 33.17 -147.65 -28.14
CA ALA A 747 34.35 -146.94 -27.67
C ALA A 747 34.59 -145.60 -28.41
N GLN A 748 34.53 -145.60 -29.75
CA GLN A 748 34.72 -144.38 -30.56
C GLN A 748 33.60 -143.34 -30.36
N THR A 749 32.36 -143.78 -30.17
CA THR A 749 31.22 -142.86 -29.98
C THR A 749 31.25 -142.25 -28.58
N SER A 750 31.59 -143.04 -27.55
CA SER A 750 31.82 -142.56 -26.18
C SER A 750 32.94 -141.51 -26.14
N GLN A 751 34.02 -141.72 -26.90
CA GLN A 751 35.16 -140.79 -26.96
C GLN A 751 34.80 -139.43 -27.59
N LYS A 752 33.86 -139.36 -28.54
CA LYS A 752 33.37 -138.08 -29.11
C LYS A 752 32.55 -137.27 -28.10
N HIS A 753 31.85 -137.91 -27.17
CA HIS A 753 31.01 -137.24 -26.18
C HIS A 753 31.78 -136.72 -24.95
N VAL A 754 32.97 -137.25 -24.67
CA VAL A 754 33.85 -136.82 -23.55
C VAL A 754 34.47 -135.43 -23.77
N HIS A 755 34.52 -134.91 -25.00
CA HIS A 755 35.04 -133.58 -25.30
C HIS A 755 34.22 -132.41 -24.69
N PHE A 756 32.99 -132.70 -24.24
CA PHE A 756 32.08 -131.73 -23.60
C PHE A 756 32.32 -131.52 -22.09
N ILE A 757 33.30 -132.21 -21.48
CA ILE A 757 33.65 -132.09 -20.05
C ILE A 757 34.68 -130.95 -19.79
N LYS A 758 35.08 -130.16 -20.80
CA LYS A 758 35.80 -128.90 -20.54
C LYS A 758 34.84 -127.89 -19.89
N GLY A 759 35.08 -127.59 -18.62
CA GLY A 759 34.16 -126.89 -17.71
C GLY A 759 33.67 -125.49 -18.16
N PRO A 760 32.60 -124.96 -17.54
CA PRO A 760 31.89 -123.78 -18.03
C PRO A 760 32.28 -122.51 -17.26
N PHE A 761 33.08 -121.60 -17.84
CA PHE A 761 33.05 -120.20 -17.39
C PHE A 761 33.23 -119.23 -18.58
N PRO A 762 32.25 -118.38 -18.90
CA PRO A 762 32.52 -117.13 -19.61
C PRO A 762 33.11 -116.11 -18.62
N ASN A 763 34.14 -115.36 -19.05
CA ASN A 763 34.62 -114.16 -18.35
C ASN A 763 33.44 -113.17 -18.20
N ILE A 764 33.12 -112.80 -16.95
CA ILE A 764 32.16 -111.72 -16.67
C ILE A 764 32.96 -110.43 -16.53
N ASP A 765 32.91 -109.54 -17.52
CA ASP A 765 33.42 -108.18 -17.40
C ASP A 765 32.47 -107.36 -16.51
N ILE A 766 32.94 -106.97 -15.31
CA ILE A 766 32.24 -106.03 -14.42
C ILE A 766 32.46 -104.60 -14.96
N PRO A 767 31.39 -103.82 -15.27
CA PRO A 767 31.55 -102.46 -15.80
C PRO A 767 32.27 -101.54 -14.81
N LYS A 768 33.38 -100.91 -15.22
CA LYS A 768 34.03 -99.80 -14.50
C LYS A 768 33.10 -98.58 -14.51
N ILE A 769 32.31 -98.38 -13.47
CA ILE A 769 31.60 -97.10 -13.23
C ILE A 769 31.84 -96.68 -11.78
N PHE A 770 32.97 -96.04 -11.51
CA PHE A 770 33.12 -95.02 -10.46
C PHE A 770 34.38 -94.20 -10.76
N ASN A 771 34.23 -93.11 -11.50
CA ASN A 771 35.25 -92.07 -11.59
C ASN A 771 34.55 -90.72 -11.34
N TYR A 772 34.48 -90.32 -10.07
CA TYR A 772 34.00 -88.98 -9.65
C TYR A 772 35.21 -88.16 -9.24
N ASN A 773 35.77 -87.41 -10.19
CA ASN A 773 36.64 -86.26 -9.95
C ASN A 773 36.47 -85.28 -11.12
N SER A 774 35.38 -84.50 -11.10
CA SER A 774 35.29 -83.23 -11.83
C SER A 774 33.99 -82.50 -11.48
N VAL A 775 34.03 -81.68 -10.42
CA VAL A 775 33.13 -80.52 -10.28
C VAL A 775 34.03 -79.29 -10.43
N PRO A 776 33.79 -78.37 -11.39
CA PRO A 776 34.53 -77.13 -11.46
C PRO A 776 34.00 -76.16 -10.39
N PHE A 777 34.89 -75.78 -9.47
CA PHE A 777 34.77 -74.55 -8.69
C PHE A 777 34.74 -73.36 -9.66
N ASN A 778 33.72 -72.51 -9.59
CA ASN A 778 33.78 -71.19 -10.18
C ASN A 778 33.64 -70.15 -9.07
N SER A 779 34.73 -69.42 -8.87
CA SER A 779 34.88 -68.30 -7.95
C SER A 779 34.26 -67.02 -8.52
N ASN A 780 33.81 -66.16 -7.62
CA ASN A 780 33.85 -64.70 -7.65
C ASN A 780 33.83 -63.98 -9.00
N ASN A 781 32.83 -63.10 -9.16
CA ASN A 781 33.13 -61.71 -9.48
C ASN A 781 32.14 -60.77 -8.78
N ASN A 782 32.74 -59.92 -7.93
CA ASN A 782 32.26 -58.58 -7.63
C ASN A 782 32.07 -57.81 -8.95
N ASP A 783 31.08 -56.92 -9.00
CA ASP A 783 31.40 -55.48 -9.12
C ASP A 783 30.17 -54.58 -8.93
N ASN A 784 30.43 -53.51 -8.17
CA ASN A 784 29.60 -52.34 -7.99
C ASN A 784 29.78 -51.35 -9.17
N ASN A 785 28.71 -50.63 -9.47
CA ASN A 785 28.65 -49.24 -9.96
C ASN A 785 29.46 -48.80 -11.20
N ASN A 786 28.77 -48.38 -12.27
CA ASN A 786 28.45 -46.96 -12.49
C ASN A 786 27.74 -46.69 -13.84
N ASN A 787 26.72 -45.82 -13.75
CA ASN A 787 26.26 -44.79 -14.68
C ASN A 787 25.98 -45.02 -16.18
N ASN A 788 24.86 -44.37 -16.56
CA ASN A 788 24.47 -43.75 -17.82
C ASN A 788 23.85 -44.62 -18.93
N GLY A 789 22.57 -44.33 -19.19
CA GLY A 789 22.20 -43.68 -20.44
C GLY A 789 21.66 -44.56 -21.57
N ALA A 790 20.44 -44.19 -21.99
CA ALA A 790 19.90 -44.28 -23.35
C ALA A 790 19.46 -45.66 -23.90
N THR A 791 18.14 -45.71 -24.16
CA THR A 791 17.46 -46.25 -25.36
C THR A 791 18.02 -47.50 -26.06
N THR A 792 17.22 -48.58 -26.19
CA THR A 792 16.57 -48.97 -27.46
C THR A 792 15.79 -50.30 -27.39
N ARG A 793 14.54 -50.21 -27.86
CA ARG A 793 13.71 -51.17 -28.60
C ARG A 793 14.43 -52.36 -29.30
N ARG A 794 13.89 -53.60 -29.14
CA ARG A 794 13.34 -54.55 -30.17
C ARG A 794 13.67 -56.07 -30.01
N HIS A 795 12.60 -56.87 -30.03
CA HIS A 795 12.31 -58.14 -30.76
C HIS A 795 13.18 -59.41 -30.73
N SER A 796 12.56 -60.50 -30.20
CA SER A 796 12.26 -61.84 -30.79
C SER A 796 13.35 -62.77 -31.38
N LYS A 797 13.35 -64.07 -31.00
CA LYS A 797 13.02 -65.27 -31.84
C LYS A 797 13.56 -66.62 -31.29
N ARG A 798 12.64 -67.55 -30.96
CA ARG A 798 12.39 -68.96 -31.42
C ARG A 798 13.53 -69.92 -31.91
N ARG A 799 13.35 -71.22 -31.57
CA ARG A 799 13.73 -72.54 -32.22
C ARG A 799 15.03 -73.22 -31.71
N LYS A 800 15.29 -74.54 -31.78
CA LYS A 800 14.60 -75.86 -31.98
C LYS A 800 15.63 -76.99 -31.68
N SER A 801 15.14 -78.21 -31.45
CA SER A 801 15.74 -79.55 -31.19
C SER A 801 16.72 -80.18 -32.23
N SER A 802 17.50 -81.21 -31.84
CA SER A 802 17.74 -82.45 -32.65
C SER A 802 18.38 -83.64 -31.86
N ILE A 803 18.19 -84.87 -32.36
CA ILE A 803 18.55 -86.22 -31.83
C ILE A 803 19.47 -86.95 -32.84
N LYS A 804 20.33 -87.93 -32.43
CA LYS A 804 20.75 -89.12 -33.24
C LYS A 804 21.48 -90.27 -32.45
N PRO A 805 21.56 -91.56 -32.94
CA PRO A 805 21.92 -92.79 -32.18
C PRO A 805 23.01 -93.79 -32.79
N MET A 806 23.33 -94.89 -32.05
CA MET A 806 23.48 -96.35 -32.45
C MET A 806 24.87 -97.09 -32.69
N ILE A 807 24.97 -98.41 -32.32
CA ILE A 807 25.61 -99.64 -32.98
C ILE A 807 26.70 -100.54 -32.25
N ASN A 808 26.56 -101.89 -32.46
CA ASN A 808 27.18 -103.20 -32.04
C ASN A 808 28.66 -103.59 -32.36
N GLN A 809 29.19 -104.68 -31.74
CA GLN A 809 29.96 -105.81 -32.40
C GLN A 809 30.37 -107.04 -31.52
N GLN A 810 30.66 -108.21 -32.16
CA GLN A 810 31.04 -109.56 -31.64
C GLN A 810 31.92 -110.34 -32.67
N ASN A 811 32.94 -111.18 -32.29
CA ASN A 811 33.31 -112.57 -32.77
C ASN A 811 34.80 -113.09 -32.78
N ASN A 812 34.95 -114.42 -32.52
CA ASN A 812 35.88 -115.51 -33.01
C ASN A 812 37.02 -116.14 -32.12
N GLN A 813 37.04 -117.50 -31.94
CA GLN A 813 38.20 -118.45 -32.15
C GLN A 813 38.01 -119.97 -31.77
N THR A 814 38.85 -120.86 -32.34
CA THR A 814 38.79 -122.37 -32.45
C THR A 814 40.04 -123.11 -31.85
N GLN A 815 39.93 -124.44 -31.64
CA GLN A 815 40.73 -125.42 -30.82
C GLN A 815 42.18 -125.83 -31.20
N ASN A 816 42.95 -126.29 -30.20
CA ASN A 816 43.90 -127.43 -30.25
C ASN A 816 44.19 -127.97 -28.81
N ASP A 817 43.98 -129.26 -28.53
CA ASP A 817 43.93 -129.81 -27.15
C ASP A 817 45.19 -130.62 -26.74
N GLN A 818 46.06 -129.96 -25.97
CA GLN A 818 46.99 -130.58 -25.02
C GLN A 818 46.22 -130.80 -23.70
N TYR A 819 46.16 -132.03 -23.18
CA TYR A 819 45.45 -132.31 -21.92
C TYR A 819 46.27 -131.83 -20.72
N ASP A 820 45.74 -130.83 -20.01
CA ASP A 820 46.32 -130.23 -18.80
C ASP A 820 46.18 -131.19 -17.60
N SER A 821 47.30 -131.60 -17.02
CA SER A 821 47.37 -132.57 -15.92
C SER A 821 46.74 -132.08 -14.62
N ASN A 822 46.39 -130.79 -14.52
CA ASN A 822 45.73 -130.21 -13.34
C ASN A 822 44.20 -130.11 -13.47
N ASN A 823 43.61 -130.56 -14.59
CA ASN A 823 42.18 -130.47 -14.82
C ASN A 823 41.48 -131.81 -14.57
N PHE A 824 40.63 -131.87 -13.55
CA PHE A 824 39.85 -133.05 -13.15
C PHE A 824 39.12 -133.70 -14.35
N ALA A 825 38.54 -132.90 -15.24
CA ALA A 825 37.87 -133.39 -16.43
C ALA A 825 38.80 -134.10 -17.43
N SER A 826 40.04 -133.63 -17.55
CA SER A 826 41.06 -134.23 -18.41
C SER A 826 41.60 -135.54 -17.82
N VAL A 827 41.69 -135.63 -16.49
CA VAL A 827 42.09 -136.85 -15.77
C VAL A 827 41.04 -137.95 -15.92
N ILE A 828 39.75 -137.63 -15.75
CA ILE A 828 38.65 -138.58 -15.93
C ILE A 828 38.53 -139.02 -17.40
N ALA A 829 38.66 -138.10 -18.36
CA ALA A 829 38.65 -138.42 -19.79
C ALA A 829 39.76 -139.41 -20.19
N LYS A 830 40.96 -139.24 -19.62
CA LYS A 830 42.08 -140.15 -19.81
C LYS A 830 41.81 -141.52 -19.17
N LEU A 831 41.32 -141.56 -17.93
CA LEU A 831 40.98 -142.79 -17.22
C LEU A 831 39.98 -143.65 -18.02
N ILE A 832 38.92 -143.03 -18.55
CA ILE A 832 37.90 -143.72 -19.35
C ILE A 832 38.50 -144.26 -20.66
N LYS A 833 39.35 -143.47 -21.33
CA LYS A 833 40.03 -143.88 -22.56
C LYS A 833 40.96 -145.06 -22.31
N ASP A 834 41.78 -144.99 -21.27
CA ASP A 834 42.74 -146.04 -20.93
C ASP A 834 42.00 -147.33 -20.53
N THR A 835 40.89 -147.22 -19.79
CA THR A 835 40.04 -148.37 -19.42
C THR A 835 39.42 -149.04 -20.64
N LEU A 836 38.89 -148.28 -21.60
CA LEU A 836 38.29 -148.82 -22.82
C LEU A 836 39.33 -149.47 -23.74
N SER A 837 40.55 -148.91 -23.83
CA SER A 837 41.64 -149.53 -24.60
C SER A 837 42.10 -150.87 -24.00
N VAL A 838 42.14 -151.00 -22.68
CA VAL A 838 42.49 -152.27 -22.01
C VAL A 838 41.44 -153.36 -22.27
N ILE A 839 40.15 -153.00 -22.31
CA ILE A 839 39.07 -153.94 -22.66
C ILE A 839 39.22 -154.42 -24.10
N ASP A 840 39.52 -153.52 -25.03
CA ASP A 840 39.67 -153.81 -26.45
C ASP A 840 40.86 -154.76 -26.70
N GLU A 841 42.02 -154.50 -26.07
CA GLU A 841 43.20 -155.37 -26.17
C GLU A 841 42.92 -156.79 -25.62
N LYS A 842 42.33 -156.89 -24.42
CA LYS A 842 42.05 -158.21 -23.81
C LYS A 842 40.98 -158.99 -24.54
N ALA A 843 39.97 -158.32 -25.09
CA ALA A 843 38.95 -158.97 -25.92
C ALA A 843 39.59 -159.54 -27.19
N VAL A 844 40.39 -158.76 -27.91
CA VAL A 844 41.08 -159.21 -29.14
C VAL A 844 42.00 -160.40 -28.87
N GLU A 845 42.78 -160.36 -27.79
CA GLU A 845 43.72 -161.43 -27.40
C GLU A 845 42.99 -162.74 -27.07
N TYR A 846 41.89 -162.67 -26.33
CA TYR A 846 41.07 -163.84 -25.98
C TYR A 846 40.41 -164.47 -27.21
N TYR A 847 39.86 -163.66 -28.12
CA TYR A 847 39.18 -164.17 -29.32
C TYR A 847 40.13 -164.70 -30.40
N THR A 848 41.36 -164.18 -30.48
CA THR A 848 42.40 -164.76 -31.36
C THR A 848 42.91 -166.10 -30.85
N LEU A 849 42.96 -166.32 -29.53
CA LEU A 849 43.35 -167.59 -28.91
C LEU A 849 42.35 -168.73 -29.22
N LEU A 850 41.05 -168.40 -29.27
CA LEU A 850 39.97 -169.33 -29.62
C LEU A 850 40.00 -169.79 -31.08
N LYS A 851 40.51 -168.97 -32.01
CA LYS A 851 40.54 -169.27 -33.45
C LYS A 851 41.58 -170.34 -33.84
N ASN A 852 42.57 -170.61 -32.98
CA ASN A 852 43.71 -171.50 -33.31
C ASN A 852 43.59 -172.95 -32.80
N LYS A 853 42.57 -173.32 -32.01
CA LYS A 853 42.32 -174.72 -31.61
C LYS A 853 41.25 -175.34 -32.52
N ARG A 854 41.63 -176.33 -33.35
CA ARG A 854 40.78 -176.92 -34.42
C ARG A 854 39.63 -177.84 -33.98
N GLU A 855 39.33 -177.94 -32.69
CA GLU A 855 38.16 -178.66 -32.21
C GLU A 855 37.35 -177.70 -31.34
N HIS A 856 36.37 -177.01 -31.95
CA HIS A 856 35.13 -176.46 -31.35
C HIS A 856 34.45 -175.58 -32.40
N GLN A 857 33.55 -176.14 -33.21
CA GLN A 857 32.74 -175.37 -34.16
C GLN A 857 31.48 -174.75 -33.54
N TYR A 858 31.31 -174.87 -32.22
CA TYR A 858 30.33 -174.12 -31.42
C TYR A 858 30.97 -173.69 -30.09
N PHE A 859 30.64 -172.48 -29.66
CA PHE A 859 31.11 -171.85 -28.42
C PHE A 859 30.89 -172.78 -27.22
N PRO A 860 31.87 -173.00 -26.31
CA PRO A 860 31.64 -173.79 -25.11
C PRO A 860 30.62 -173.06 -24.22
N ASP A 861 29.52 -173.75 -23.91
CA ASP A 861 28.30 -173.22 -23.29
C ASP A 861 28.44 -172.76 -21.82
N ASN A 862 29.63 -172.62 -21.23
CA ASN A 862 29.79 -172.11 -19.86
C ASN A 862 31.18 -171.47 -19.65
N ASN A 863 31.38 -170.24 -20.11
CA ASN A 863 32.60 -169.47 -19.80
C ASN A 863 32.25 -168.19 -19.02
N GLU A 864 31.71 -168.44 -17.82
CA GLU A 864 31.25 -167.46 -16.83
C GLU A 864 32.29 -166.34 -16.59
N GLY A 865 33.59 -166.66 -16.63
CA GLY A 865 34.66 -165.69 -16.39
C GLY A 865 34.80 -164.57 -17.43
N CYS A 866 34.39 -164.77 -18.68
CA CYS A 866 34.49 -163.73 -19.72
C CYS A 866 33.27 -162.80 -19.70
N GLU A 867 32.07 -163.36 -19.50
CA GLU A 867 30.84 -162.57 -19.28
C GLU A 867 30.93 -161.76 -17.98
N ASP A 868 31.44 -162.34 -16.89
CA ASP A 868 31.63 -161.61 -15.64
C ASP A 868 32.67 -160.51 -15.77
N CYS A 869 33.77 -160.73 -16.50
CA CYS A 869 34.78 -159.69 -16.71
C CYS A 869 34.24 -158.53 -17.55
N ILE A 870 33.50 -158.82 -18.62
CA ILE A 870 32.88 -157.79 -19.47
C ILE A 870 31.77 -157.05 -18.71
N ASN A 871 30.89 -157.77 -18.00
CA ASN A 871 29.81 -157.18 -17.21
C ASN A 871 30.35 -156.34 -16.03
N ASN A 872 31.32 -156.82 -15.26
CA ASN A 872 31.92 -156.03 -14.17
C ASN A 872 32.61 -154.77 -14.71
N THR A 873 33.31 -154.87 -15.84
CA THR A 873 34.03 -153.72 -16.39
C THR A 873 33.07 -152.70 -16.99
N LEU A 874 31.99 -153.13 -17.66
CA LEU A 874 30.93 -152.24 -18.15
C LEU A 874 30.10 -151.61 -17.02
N GLN A 875 29.80 -152.34 -15.96
CA GLN A 875 29.14 -151.78 -14.77
C GLN A 875 30.03 -150.75 -14.07
N ARG A 876 31.33 -151.01 -13.94
CA ARG A 876 32.30 -150.01 -13.43
C ARG A 876 32.35 -148.77 -14.32
N LEU A 877 32.37 -148.93 -15.64
CA LEU A 877 32.35 -147.81 -16.57
C LEU A 877 31.06 -146.97 -16.42
N ASN A 878 29.90 -147.64 -16.30
CA ASN A 878 28.61 -146.99 -16.10
C ASN A 878 28.57 -146.23 -14.76
N SER A 879 29.08 -146.83 -13.69
CA SER A 879 29.19 -146.17 -12.37
C SER A 879 30.10 -144.93 -12.41
N VAL A 880 31.23 -144.98 -13.13
CA VAL A 880 32.13 -143.82 -13.29
C VAL A 880 31.47 -142.70 -14.08
N PHE A 881 30.76 -143.01 -15.17
CA PHE A 881 30.01 -142.00 -15.94
C PHE A 881 28.89 -141.37 -15.11
N GLU A 882 28.08 -142.17 -14.43
CA GLU A 882 26.95 -141.69 -13.64
C GLU A 882 27.42 -140.82 -12.46
N THR A 883 28.50 -141.23 -11.77
CA THR A 883 29.09 -140.46 -10.66
C THR A 883 29.65 -139.12 -11.14
N THR A 884 30.33 -139.10 -12.30
CA THR A 884 30.93 -137.87 -12.84
C THR A 884 29.87 -136.87 -13.31
N PHE A 885 28.81 -137.33 -13.99
CA PHE A 885 27.74 -136.44 -14.45
C PHE A 885 26.87 -135.92 -13.29
N ASN A 886 26.60 -136.76 -12.29
CA ASN A 886 25.86 -136.33 -11.10
C ASN A 886 26.64 -135.30 -10.29
N PHE A 887 27.96 -135.45 -10.15
CA PHE A 887 28.83 -134.45 -9.52
C PHE A 887 28.70 -133.07 -10.18
N TRP A 888 28.81 -132.99 -11.52
CA TRP A 888 28.68 -131.72 -12.24
C TRP A 888 27.27 -131.10 -12.15
N ILE A 889 26.22 -131.92 -12.11
CA ILE A 889 24.85 -131.43 -11.92
C ILE A 889 24.66 -130.85 -10.51
N THR A 890 25.30 -131.44 -9.50
CA THR A 890 25.28 -130.95 -8.11
C THR A 890 26.04 -129.63 -7.99
N GLU A 891 27.26 -129.55 -8.50
CA GLU A 891 28.07 -128.31 -8.48
C GLU A 891 27.36 -127.12 -9.17
N ILE A 892 26.70 -127.35 -10.32
CA ILE A 892 25.91 -126.31 -10.98
C ILE A 892 24.71 -125.85 -10.13
N ASN A 893 24.10 -126.75 -9.34
CA ASN A 893 23.01 -126.38 -8.44
C ASN A 893 23.53 -125.62 -7.21
N ASP A 894 24.68 -126.01 -6.66
CA ASP A 894 25.29 -125.34 -5.52
C ASP A 894 25.77 -123.94 -5.91
N PHE A 895 26.27 -123.75 -7.13
CA PHE A 895 26.60 -122.43 -7.67
C PHE A 895 25.37 -121.53 -7.87
N LEU A 896 24.24 -122.09 -8.33
CA LEU A 896 22.96 -121.36 -8.40
C LEU A 896 22.41 -121.01 -7.02
N ASN A 897 22.55 -121.92 -6.05
CA ASN A 897 22.14 -121.70 -4.67
C ASN A 897 23.04 -120.65 -4.00
N PHE A 898 24.33 -120.61 -4.31
CA PHE A 898 25.24 -119.55 -3.86
C PHE A 898 24.75 -118.18 -4.34
N PHE A 899 24.49 -117.99 -5.64
CA PHE A 899 23.96 -116.72 -6.17
C PHE A 899 22.59 -116.34 -5.58
N LYS A 900 21.75 -117.32 -5.23
CA LYS A 900 20.48 -117.08 -4.52
C LYS A 900 20.66 -116.77 -3.04
N SER A 901 21.68 -117.36 -2.39
CA SER A 901 22.04 -117.08 -0.99
C SER A 901 22.77 -115.75 -0.79
N VAL A 902 23.20 -115.10 -1.89
CA VAL A 902 23.60 -113.69 -1.93
C VAL A 902 22.37 -112.75 -2.02
N GLU A 903 21.17 -113.20 -1.61
CA GLU A 903 20.18 -112.30 -0.98
C GLU A 903 20.93 -111.54 0.13
N ILE A 904 21.20 -110.22 0.07
CA ILE A 904 20.38 -108.99 0.23
C ILE A 904 20.10 -108.49 1.69
N PRO A 905 20.26 -109.23 2.80
CA PRO A 905 20.12 -108.62 4.15
C PRO A 905 21.17 -107.58 4.54
N SER A 906 22.28 -107.42 3.79
CA SER A 906 23.33 -106.47 4.16
C SER A 906 23.11 -105.03 3.68
N LEU A 907 22.13 -104.72 2.81
CA LEU A 907 21.97 -103.32 2.35
C LEU A 907 21.24 -102.43 3.37
N ASP A 908 20.30 -102.98 4.15
CA ASP A 908 19.61 -102.23 5.22
C ASP A 908 20.45 -102.09 6.49
N TYR A 909 21.43 -102.98 6.73
CA TYR A 909 22.39 -102.84 7.84
C TYR A 909 23.46 -101.77 7.55
N TYR A 910 23.89 -101.64 6.29
CA TYR A 910 24.93 -100.68 5.90
C TYR A 910 24.41 -99.26 5.59
N LEU A 911 23.10 -99.06 5.38
CA LEU A 911 22.51 -97.74 5.08
C LEU A 911 21.74 -97.11 6.24
N ASN A 912 21.48 -97.83 7.33
CA ASN A 912 20.76 -97.31 8.51
C ASN A 912 21.67 -96.95 9.70
N SER A 913 23.00 -97.02 9.56
CA SER A 913 23.92 -96.80 10.68
C SER A 913 24.44 -95.36 10.85
N GLU A 914 24.01 -94.38 10.04
CA GLU A 914 24.30 -92.97 10.30
C GLU A 914 23.10 -92.07 9.98
N TYR A 915 22.21 -91.86 10.97
CA TYR A 915 21.63 -90.54 11.29
C TYR A 915 20.76 -90.64 12.56
N THR A 916 21.36 -90.44 13.73
CA THR A 916 20.64 -89.85 14.87
C THR A 916 21.12 -88.40 14.98
N PRO A 917 20.28 -87.40 14.69
CA PRO A 917 20.68 -86.02 14.90
C PRO A 917 20.57 -85.70 16.38
N ASP A 918 21.71 -85.72 17.07
CA ASP A 918 21.86 -85.14 18.39
C ASP A 918 21.67 -83.62 18.33
N LYS A 919 21.03 -83.11 19.38
CA LYS A 919 20.80 -81.70 19.65
C LYS A 919 22.12 -80.91 19.61
N LYS A 920 22.11 -79.76 18.94
CA LYS A 920 23.12 -78.71 19.11
C LYS A 920 23.07 -78.18 20.54
N GLU A 921 24.09 -78.49 21.33
CA GLU A 921 24.76 -77.52 22.20
C GLU A 921 26.13 -77.15 21.59
N SER A 922 26.56 -75.96 21.98
CA SER A 922 27.75 -75.16 21.64
C SER A 922 29.07 -75.84 21.21
N SER A 923 29.71 -75.19 20.22
CA SER A 923 31.16 -74.97 20.03
C SER A 923 32.17 -76.05 20.43
N GLU A 924 32.91 -76.59 19.46
CA GLU A 924 34.39 -76.46 19.34
C GLU A 924 34.92 -77.27 18.15
N THR A 925 36.04 -76.80 17.61
CA THR A 925 36.80 -77.32 16.46
C THR A 925 37.41 -78.71 16.71
N LEU A 926 37.31 -79.63 15.74
CA LEU A 926 38.25 -80.74 15.59
C LEU A 926 38.29 -81.30 14.15
N ASN A 927 39.51 -81.39 13.62
CA ASN A 927 39.86 -82.10 12.39
C ASN A 927 39.77 -83.60 12.60
N THR A 928 39.20 -84.33 11.62
CA THR A 928 39.63 -85.72 11.32
C THR A 928 39.23 -86.09 9.89
N GLU A 929 40.24 -86.31 9.06
CA GLU A 929 40.19 -87.27 7.95
C GLU A 929 39.94 -88.69 8.51
N VAL A 930 39.51 -89.58 7.61
CA VAL A 930 39.30 -91.04 7.77
C VAL A 930 37.85 -91.46 8.02
N SER A 931 37.17 -91.78 6.93
CA SER A 931 36.24 -92.91 6.79
C SER A 931 35.68 -92.87 5.37
N ASN A 932 36.29 -93.59 4.41
CA ASN A 932 35.66 -93.82 3.11
C ASN A 932 35.07 -95.24 3.11
N PRO A 933 33.77 -95.41 3.39
CA PRO A 933 33.11 -96.72 3.48
C PRO A 933 33.22 -97.54 2.19
N ASN A 934 33.46 -96.89 1.05
CA ASN A 934 33.64 -97.59 -0.23
C ASN A 934 34.95 -98.40 -0.32
N LYS A 935 35.99 -98.07 0.46
CA LYS A 935 37.24 -98.85 0.50
C LYS A 935 37.10 -100.14 1.32
N ALA A 936 36.26 -100.13 2.35
CA ALA A 936 35.97 -101.30 3.17
C ALA A 936 35.15 -102.37 2.42
N ILE A 937 34.24 -101.93 1.54
CA ILE A 937 33.42 -102.83 0.70
C ILE A 937 34.28 -103.56 -0.33
N SER A 938 35.24 -102.88 -0.97
CA SER A 938 36.15 -103.50 -1.95
C SER A 938 37.02 -104.59 -1.33
N ILE A 939 37.55 -104.36 -0.12
CA ILE A 939 38.43 -105.31 0.59
C ILE A 939 37.66 -106.58 0.98
N LYS A 940 36.39 -106.45 1.40
CA LYS A 940 35.56 -107.60 1.82
C LYS A 940 35.19 -108.54 0.68
N ILE A 941 35.04 -108.01 -0.54
CA ILE A 941 34.72 -108.80 -1.74
C ILE A 941 35.95 -109.62 -2.17
N ASP A 942 37.15 -109.03 -2.09
CA ASP A 942 38.41 -109.73 -2.38
C ASP A 942 38.70 -110.83 -1.33
N GLU A 943 38.39 -110.59 -0.05
CA GLU A 943 38.53 -111.60 1.04
C GLU A 943 37.65 -112.84 0.80
N ASN A 944 36.37 -112.66 0.43
CA ASN A 944 35.44 -113.78 0.20
C ASN A 944 35.78 -114.60 -1.07
N PHE A 945 36.46 -113.99 -2.04
CA PHE A 945 36.86 -114.68 -3.28
C PHE A 945 38.08 -115.59 -3.06
N VAL A 946 38.97 -115.21 -2.14
CA VAL A 946 40.12 -116.04 -1.72
C VAL A 946 39.66 -117.25 -0.92
N GLU A 947 38.68 -117.09 -0.02
CA GLU A 947 38.11 -118.19 0.77
C GLU A 947 37.47 -119.28 -0.12
N PHE A 948 36.87 -118.89 -1.24
CA PHE A 948 36.32 -119.82 -2.24
C PHE A 948 37.42 -120.62 -2.99
N GLN A 949 38.55 -119.99 -3.32
CA GLN A 949 39.69 -120.67 -3.93
C GLN A 949 40.34 -121.71 -2.98
N ASP A 950 40.43 -121.37 -1.69
CA ASP A 950 41.02 -122.26 -0.69
C ASP A 950 40.16 -123.50 -0.41
N ILE A 951 38.82 -123.37 -0.43
CA ILE A 951 37.88 -124.50 -0.30
C ILE A 951 38.02 -125.47 -1.49
N LEU A 952 38.11 -124.94 -2.72
CA LEU A 952 38.31 -125.74 -3.94
C LEU A 952 39.65 -126.50 -3.93
N GLN A 953 40.72 -125.87 -3.47
CA GLN A 953 42.04 -126.51 -3.35
C GLN A 953 42.07 -127.57 -2.24
N GLY A 954 41.36 -127.34 -1.13
CA GLY A 954 41.20 -128.30 -0.03
C GLY A 954 40.47 -129.59 -0.45
N MET A 955 39.42 -129.48 -1.28
CA MET A 955 38.67 -130.64 -1.77
C MET A 955 39.47 -131.45 -2.82
N LEU A 956 40.28 -130.78 -3.65
CA LEU A 956 41.20 -131.40 -4.62
C LEU A 956 42.26 -132.27 -3.93
N ASN A 957 42.84 -131.77 -2.83
CA ASN A 957 43.81 -132.51 -2.03
C ASN A 957 43.19 -133.73 -1.33
N LEU A 958 41.92 -133.61 -0.91
CA LEU A 958 41.18 -134.70 -0.23
C LEU A 958 40.88 -135.88 -1.17
N LEU A 959 40.62 -135.61 -2.45
CA LEU A 959 40.35 -136.65 -3.45
C LEU A 959 41.63 -137.35 -3.96
N GLN A 960 42.73 -136.63 -4.12
CA GLN A 960 44.04 -137.24 -4.42
C GLN A 960 44.51 -138.18 -3.30
N SER A 961 44.20 -137.85 -2.04
CA SER A 961 44.54 -138.69 -0.88
C SER A 961 43.74 -140.00 -0.78
N LYS A 962 42.53 -140.07 -1.36
CA LYS A 962 41.70 -141.28 -1.38
C LYS A 962 42.01 -142.22 -2.55
N SER A 963 42.54 -141.69 -3.65
CA SER A 963 42.91 -142.48 -4.84
C SER A 963 44.20 -143.30 -4.65
N MET A 964 45.14 -142.88 -3.80
CA MET A 964 46.40 -143.60 -3.58
C MET A 964 46.37 -144.62 -2.44
N ASN A 965 45.29 -144.68 -1.64
CA ASN A 965 45.25 -145.45 -0.38
C ASN A 965 44.36 -146.72 -0.39
N SER A 966 43.95 -147.26 -1.55
CA SER A 966 43.37 -148.63 -1.57
C SER A 966 43.92 -149.58 -2.64
N GLU A 967 44.93 -149.16 -3.42
CA GLU A 967 45.81 -150.09 -4.16
C GLU A 967 46.87 -150.76 -3.25
N CYS A 968 46.80 -150.59 -1.92
CA CYS A 968 47.77 -151.14 -0.96
C CYS A 968 47.28 -152.32 -0.10
N GLU A 969 46.09 -152.90 -0.34
CA GLU A 969 45.61 -154.04 0.49
C GLU A 969 45.38 -155.37 -0.25
N LYS A 970 45.70 -155.48 -1.55
CA LYS A 970 45.74 -156.78 -2.25
C LYS A 970 46.87 -156.88 -3.27
N ALA A 971 48.10 -156.81 -2.77
CA ALA A 971 49.28 -157.40 -3.39
C ALA A 971 50.07 -158.14 -2.29
N ALA A 972 49.41 -159.15 -1.72
CA ALA A 972 50.02 -160.31 -1.10
C ALA A 972 49.35 -161.55 -1.72
N ASP A 973 49.50 -161.66 -3.04
CA ASP A 973 49.45 -162.94 -3.74
C ASP A 973 50.79 -163.65 -3.49
N ASP A 974 50.68 -164.89 -3.03
CA ASP A 974 51.39 -166.07 -3.52
C ASP A 974 52.93 -166.02 -3.65
N LYS A 975 53.59 -166.61 -2.65
CA LYS A 975 54.79 -167.44 -2.84
C LYS A 975 54.75 -168.69 -1.93
N GLU A 976 55.08 -169.82 -2.55
CA GLU A 976 55.30 -171.19 -2.05
C GLU A 976 54.06 -172.10 -2.03
N SER A 977 53.85 -173.02 -2.99
CA SER A 977 54.62 -174.22 -3.38
C SER A 977 54.71 -175.32 -2.32
N SER A 978 54.18 -176.49 -2.66
CA SER A 978 54.53 -177.84 -2.16
C SER A 978 54.36 -178.13 -0.65
N ASN A 979 53.17 -178.63 -0.27
CA ASN A 979 52.93 -180.06 -0.03
C ASN A 979 51.43 -180.37 -0.03
#